data_AF-D8DTI4-F1
#
_entry.id   AF-D8DTI4-F1
#
_cell.length_a   1.000
_cell.length_b   1.000
_cell.length_c   1.000
_cell.angle_alpha   90.00
_cell.angle_beta   90.00
_cell.angle_gamma   90.00
#
_symmetry.space_group_name_H-M   'P 1'
#
loop_
_entity.id
_entity.type
_entity.pdbx_description
1 polymer ?
#
loop_
_entity_poly.entity_id
_entity_poly.type
_entity_poly.pdbx_seq_one_letter_code
_entity_poly.pdbx_strand_id
1 'polypeptide(L)'
;MKKSIQNNRISLGITKRAFGFGLCFMAALGAQAQYFDLDQSRRRTAEVSADGFTSWMLPELPPNATDSRNYGQVEVCIKNTSKNHSVRTGWYKGQIAKDRLVNDGIHVDGVEAGKRSITVIIKGLPEGEHSLQAYHNNTDGLTNLSDIQVAVNGKKVASIPQSNREATRVSSAKSYVTFTGTTATIEYSCTTDFYINSLELDVPNADNMVSSPFPANNDVHADADGGTAHLQWKAAVNGADSQQLYWATDKQVLEHGGGTNIRLSATATSYDLTGLSPMQKYYWRIDVTKEGKTTQGQVWMFQPRRIAFPGAEGYGKYAIGGRGGDVYHVTSLSDEDKPGTFRYGVTHVNGPRTIVFDVAGVITLNSRLAVNAPFVTIAGQTAPGRGILFRSKALGVANDGITRFIRLRLGGGDQWTGTGANLNTMDGMGMAGNNHSIMDHCSIGWAIDEGFSSRNSQNLTLQHTLISEELNFAGHSHYVEQSNRYVEHGYAATIGGGSPEGVASYHHNLLAHNNGRNWSMGGGLLDGKYAGHLDLFNNVCYNWGSRATDGGAHEVNFVGNYYKMGPATTQPILLCADLEGTGGGSQSYYMSGNIRENLDQTKTTDQTALQKIRTKNKQKVDWEVFRNHPFFPSLAKVESAEAAYKNVLSDVGCNMPELDNHDVRMIDETLQGKTSTEGHYTHKKGLIDRESDSEGFEGLNIITASRPAGWDSDQDGMPDWWEKAYGTNPTVADNNGDKSGNHFTNLEEYLNWIAEPNFQIDGKAKIDLATYFRGYKKPVYTIVQADGEGIATVKGKKLVVKNNAHNQLFTVKVKAEEDGVSLVRSFNFYLK
;
A
#
# COMPACT_ATOMS: atom_id res chain seq x y z
N MET A 1 -40.23 -58.69 40.10
CA MET A 1 -41.04 -59.63 39.29
C MET A 1 -41.88 -58.80 38.32
N LYS A 2 -41.56 -58.80 37.01
CA LYS A 2 -42.34 -58.33 35.82
C LYS A 2 -42.97 -56.91 35.90
N LYS A 3 -42.83 -55.96 34.94
CA LYS A 3 -42.68 -56.02 33.48
C LYS A 3 -42.41 -54.59 32.91
N SER A 4 -41.57 -54.56 31.87
CA SER A 4 -41.54 -53.74 30.64
C SER A 4 -41.74 -52.19 30.58
N ILE A 5 -40.68 -51.52 30.10
CA ILE A 5 -40.56 -50.60 28.93
C ILE A 5 -41.65 -49.52 28.69
N GLN A 6 -41.28 -48.23 28.82
CA GLN A 6 -41.11 -47.26 27.70
C GLN A 6 -40.83 -45.83 28.22
N ASN A 7 -39.72 -45.25 27.74
CA ASN A 7 -39.37 -43.84 27.85
C ASN A 7 -40.16 -43.03 26.82
N ASN A 8 -40.91 -42.00 27.27
CA ASN A 8 -41.49 -41.00 26.37
C ASN A 8 -40.68 -39.70 26.44
N ARG A 9 -40.04 -39.38 25.30
CA ARG A 9 -39.53 -38.05 24.95
C ARG A 9 -40.70 -37.11 24.68
N ILE A 10 -40.61 -35.89 25.19
CA ILE A 10 -41.53 -34.79 24.88
C ILE A 10 -41.07 -34.17 23.56
N SER A 11 -41.88 -34.31 22.50
CA SER A 11 -41.79 -33.47 21.29
C SER A 11 -42.97 -32.50 21.29
N LEU A 12 -42.72 -31.19 21.32
CA LEU A 12 -43.74 -30.20 20.99
C LEU A 12 -43.88 -30.11 19.47
N GLY A 13 -45.09 -30.40 18.99
CA GLY A 13 -45.46 -30.41 17.58
C GLY A 13 -45.59 -29.01 16.99
N ILE A 14 -45.00 -28.84 15.81
CA ILE A 14 -45.28 -27.74 14.88
C ILE A 14 -46.52 -28.13 14.07
N THR A 15 -47.62 -27.43 14.32
CA THR A 15 -48.86 -27.56 13.55
C THR A 15 -48.72 -26.77 12.24
N LYS A 16 -48.58 -27.48 11.11
CA LYS A 16 -48.73 -26.94 9.76
C LYS A 16 -50.18 -26.47 9.56
N ARG A 17 -50.38 -25.17 9.35
CA ARG A 17 -51.58 -24.64 8.66
C ARG A 17 -51.19 -24.22 7.26
N ALA A 18 -51.67 -24.98 6.29
CA ALA A 18 -51.62 -24.63 4.88
C ALA A 18 -52.62 -23.50 4.61
N PHE A 19 -52.13 -22.36 4.15
CA PHE A 19 -52.93 -21.38 3.42
C PHE A 19 -52.42 -21.40 1.98
N GLY A 20 -53.31 -21.79 1.06
CA GLY A 20 -53.04 -21.79 -0.36
C GLY A 20 -52.96 -20.36 -0.88
N PHE A 21 -51.78 -19.98 -1.35
CA PHE A 21 -51.60 -18.92 -2.33
C PHE A 21 -51.20 -19.59 -3.64
N GLY A 22 -52.20 -19.91 -4.45
CA GLY A 22 -51.99 -20.09 -5.89
C GLY A 22 -51.88 -18.71 -6.52
N LEU A 23 -50.66 -18.17 -6.62
CA LEU A 23 -50.33 -17.14 -7.58
C LEU A 23 -49.27 -17.72 -8.52
N CYS A 24 -49.63 -17.82 -9.80
CA CYS A 24 -48.74 -18.19 -10.89
C CYS A 24 -47.54 -17.24 -10.92
N PHE A 25 -46.38 -17.69 -10.43
CA PHE A 25 -45.10 -17.12 -10.81
C PHE A 25 -44.77 -17.61 -12.23
N MET A 26 -45.23 -16.87 -13.25
CA MET A 26 -44.46 -16.82 -14.48
C MET A 26 -43.29 -15.88 -14.21
N ALA A 27 -42.13 -16.45 -13.87
CA ALA A 27 -40.88 -15.73 -13.93
C ALA A 27 -40.60 -15.41 -15.41
N ALA A 28 -40.92 -14.19 -15.82
CA ALA A 28 -40.30 -13.62 -17.00
C ALA A 28 -38.81 -13.47 -16.68
N LEU A 29 -37.99 -14.39 -17.19
CA LEU A 29 -36.55 -14.20 -17.32
C LEU A 29 -36.36 -13.03 -18.31
N GLY A 30 -36.43 -11.80 -17.81
CA GLY A 30 -35.90 -10.65 -18.53
C GLY A 30 -34.42 -10.91 -18.81
N ALA A 31 -33.93 -10.52 -19.98
CA ALA A 31 -32.51 -10.58 -20.25
C ALA A 31 -31.80 -9.75 -19.17
N GLN A 32 -30.95 -10.41 -18.38
CA GLN A 32 -30.11 -9.72 -17.41
C GLN A 32 -29.19 -8.74 -18.17
N ALA A 33 -28.87 -7.59 -17.60
CA ALA A 33 -27.96 -6.63 -18.22
C ALA A 33 -26.65 -7.29 -18.67
N GLN A 34 -26.20 -7.02 -19.89
CA GLN A 34 -24.96 -7.59 -20.46
C GLN A 34 -23.95 -6.49 -20.75
N TYR A 35 -22.69 -6.77 -20.43
CA TYR A 35 -21.58 -5.82 -20.52
C TYR A 35 -20.48 -6.43 -21.38
N PHE A 36 -20.22 -5.84 -22.56
CA PHE A 36 -19.17 -6.29 -23.48
C PHE A 36 -18.12 -5.21 -23.67
N ASP A 37 -16.87 -5.57 -23.40
CA ASP A 37 -15.71 -4.71 -23.64
C ASP A 37 -15.06 -5.08 -24.98
N LEU A 38 -14.95 -4.15 -25.92
CA LEU A 38 -14.44 -4.44 -27.26
C LEU A 38 -12.92 -4.29 -27.29
N ASP A 39 -12.26 -5.22 -26.62
CA ASP A 39 -10.84 -5.10 -26.27
C ASP A 39 -9.89 -5.07 -27.47
N GLN A 40 -8.76 -4.41 -27.25
CA GLN A 40 -7.59 -4.54 -28.12
C GLN A 40 -7.10 -6.00 -28.22
N SER A 41 -7.12 -6.52 -29.44
CA SER A 41 -6.66 -7.86 -29.74
C SER A 41 -5.16 -8.06 -29.41
N ARG A 42 -4.81 -9.32 -29.09
CA ARG A 42 -3.43 -9.78 -28.73
C ARG A 42 -2.85 -9.11 -27.48
N ARG A 43 -3.70 -8.68 -26.56
CA ARG A 43 -3.32 -8.21 -25.22
C ARG A 43 -3.82 -9.16 -24.14
N ARG A 44 -3.24 -9.07 -22.96
CA ARG A 44 -3.76 -9.80 -21.78
C ARG A 44 -5.02 -9.08 -21.32
N THR A 45 -6.10 -9.80 -21.02
CA THR A 45 -7.37 -9.26 -20.50
C THR A 45 -7.14 -8.27 -19.33
N ALA A 46 -6.19 -8.56 -18.44
CA ALA A 46 -5.82 -7.66 -17.33
C ALA A 46 -5.24 -6.29 -17.74
N GLU A 47 -4.80 -6.11 -19.00
CA GLU A 47 -4.29 -4.84 -19.53
C GLU A 47 -5.38 -3.98 -20.16
N VAL A 48 -6.42 -4.61 -20.70
CA VAL A 48 -7.34 -3.97 -21.66
C VAL A 48 -8.79 -4.06 -21.26
N SER A 49 -9.18 -5.05 -20.46
CA SER A 49 -10.58 -5.25 -20.10
C SER A 49 -10.95 -4.54 -18.81
N ALA A 50 -12.08 -3.85 -18.84
CA ALA A 50 -12.71 -3.21 -17.71
C ALA A 50 -13.33 -4.21 -16.73
N ASP A 51 -13.21 -3.93 -15.44
CA ASP A 51 -13.75 -4.79 -14.40
C ASP A 51 -15.28 -4.89 -14.51
N GLY A 52 -15.80 -6.12 -14.44
CA GLY A 52 -17.23 -6.41 -14.58
C GLY A 52 -17.74 -6.53 -16.02
N PHE A 53 -16.88 -6.36 -17.03
CA PHE A 53 -17.23 -6.55 -18.44
C PHE A 53 -16.71 -7.88 -18.99
N THR A 54 -17.46 -8.45 -19.94
CA THR A 54 -17.01 -9.62 -20.70
C THR A 54 -16.09 -9.15 -21.82
N SER A 55 -14.84 -9.59 -21.75
CA SER A 55 -13.83 -9.31 -22.77
C SER A 55 -14.25 -9.84 -24.15
N TRP A 56 -14.19 -8.99 -25.17
CA TRP A 56 -14.49 -9.33 -26.56
C TRP A 56 -13.39 -8.84 -27.50
N MET A 57 -12.27 -9.56 -27.48
CA MET A 57 -11.19 -9.39 -28.46
C MET A 57 -11.62 -9.86 -29.86
N LEU A 58 -12.05 -8.93 -30.69
CA LEU A 58 -12.50 -9.19 -32.06
C LEU A 58 -11.29 -9.57 -32.95
N PRO A 59 -11.36 -10.66 -33.75
CA PRO A 59 -10.44 -10.81 -34.87
C PRO A 59 -10.69 -9.70 -35.92
N GLU A 60 -9.75 -9.49 -36.84
CA GLU A 60 -10.01 -8.63 -38.00
C GLU A 60 -11.22 -9.19 -38.78
N LEU A 61 -12.27 -8.38 -38.95
CA LEU A 61 -13.44 -8.76 -39.74
C LEU A 61 -13.35 -8.13 -41.13
N PRO A 62 -13.05 -8.89 -42.19
CA PRO A 62 -13.13 -8.39 -43.56
C PRO A 62 -14.59 -8.03 -43.94
N PRO A 63 -14.82 -7.34 -45.06
CA PRO A 63 -16.16 -7.03 -45.54
C PRO A 63 -17.11 -8.24 -45.51
N ASN A 64 -18.31 -8.04 -44.95
CA ASN A 64 -19.36 -9.05 -44.73
C ASN A 64 -19.07 -10.14 -43.68
N ALA A 65 -17.91 -10.14 -43.02
CA ALA A 65 -17.62 -11.06 -41.94
C ALA A 65 -18.39 -10.69 -40.65
N THR A 66 -18.56 -11.70 -39.79
CA THR A 66 -19.26 -11.60 -38.51
C THR A 66 -18.46 -12.27 -37.42
N ASP A 67 -18.54 -11.75 -36.20
CA ASP A 67 -18.17 -12.46 -34.98
C ASP A 67 -19.36 -12.45 -34.02
N SER A 68 -19.57 -13.52 -33.26
CA SER A 68 -20.75 -13.66 -32.38
C SER A 68 -20.37 -14.20 -31.02
N ARG A 69 -21.07 -13.70 -30.00
CA ARG A 69 -20.97 -14.16 -28.61
C ARG A 69 -22.36 -14.56 -28.13
N ASN A 70 -22.42 -15.68 -27.44
CA ASN A 70 -23.64 -16.16 -26.80
C ASN A 70 -23.57 -15.89 -25.30
N TYR A 71 -24.65 -15.38 -24.75
CA TYR A 71 -24.87 -15.25 -23.32
C TYR A 71 -26.22 -15.87 -22.96
N GLY A 72 -26.17 -17.08 -22.39
CA GLY A 72 -27.37 -17.88 -22.18
C GLY A 72 -28.10 -18.12 -23.51
N GLN A 73 -29.29 -17.54 -23.65
CA GLN A 73 -30.12 -17.64 -24.87
C GLN A 73 -29.95 -16.44 -25.82
N VAL A 74 -29.26 -15.38 -25.39
CA VAL A 74 -29.07 -14.16 -26.17
C VAL A 74 -27.78 -14.29 -26.99
N GLU A 75 -27.89 -14.13 -28.31
CA GLU A 75 -26.76 -14.02 -29.23
C GLU A 75 -26.56 -12.54 -29.58
N VAL A 76 -25.34 -12.04 -29.40
CA VAL A 76 -24.91 -10.72 -29.90
C VAL A 76 -23.89 -10.96 -31.00
N CYS A 77 -24.13 -10.39 -32.17
CA CYS A 77 -23.29 -10.55 -33.36
C CYS A 77 -22.84 -9.18 -33.87
N ILE A 78 -21.53 -9.02 -34.05
CA ILE A 78 -20.93 -7.85 -34.71
C ILE A 78 -20.68 -8.23 -36.16
N LYS A 79 -21.37 -7.55 -37.09
CA LYS A 79 -21.21 -7.74 -38.53
C LYS A 79 -20.52 -6.53 -39.15
N ASN A 80 -19.45 -6.78 -39.89
CA ASN A 80 -18.88 -5.77 -40.77
C ASN A 80 -19.78 -5.60 -42.00
N THR A 81 -20.51 -4.49 -42.07
CA THR A 81 -21.35 -4.13 -43.22
C THR A 81 -20.70 -3.09 -44.14
N SER A 82 -19.43 -2.74 -43.88
CA SER A 82 -18.61 -1.93 -44.77
C SER A 82 -18.22 -2.75 -46.01
N LYS A 83 -18.29 -2.14 -47.19
CA LYS A 83 -18.01 -2.84 -48.46
C LYS A 83 -16.51 -3.04 -48.72
N ASN A 84 -15.69 -2.06 -48.34
CA ASN A 84 -14.28 -1.98 -48.76
C ASN A 84 -13.29 -1.93 -47.58
N HIS A 85 -13.78 -2.03 -46.34
CA HIS A 85 -12.98 -1.80 -45.14
C HIS A 85 -13.15 -2.95 -44.16
N SER A 86 -12.07 -3.33 -43.48
CA SER A 86 -12.11 -4.27 -42.36
C SER A 86 -12.48 -3.57 -41.05
N VAL A 87 -13.09 -4.31 -40.13
CA VAL A 87 -13.18 -3.91 -38.71
C VAL A 87 -11.95 -4.45 -37.99
N ARG A 88 -11.28 -3.58 -37.23
CA ARG A 88 -10.06 -3.88 -36.46
C ARG A 88 -10.16 -3.33 -35.05
N THR A 89 -9.28 -3.77 -34.16
CA THR A 89 -9.18 -3.21 -32.82
C THR A 89 -8.13 -2.08 -32.78
N GLY A 90 -8.34 -1.07 -31.94
CA GLY A 90 -7.40 0.02 -31.67
C GLY A 90 -7.39 0.39 -30.19
N TRP A 91 -6.36 1.10 -29.73
CA TRP A 91 -6.27 1.54 -28.34
C TRP A 91 -5.39 2.77 -28.14
N TYR A 92 -5.72 3.56 -27.13
CA TYR A 92 -4.91 4.66 -26.65
C TYR A 92 -4.10 4.23 -25.42
N LYS A 93 -2.90 3.71 -25.68
CA LYS A 93 -1.96 3.25 -24.64
C LYS A 93 -1.73 4.27 -23.51
N GLY A 94 -1.77 5.58 -23.82
CA GLY A 94 -1.54 6.63 -22.85
C GLY A 94 -2.64 6.80 -21.79
N GLN A 95 -3.86 6.31 -22.06
CA GLN A 95 -5.00 6.48 -21.15
C GLN A 95 -5.74 5.17 -20.85
N ILE A 96 -5.31 4.02 -21.42
CA ILE A 96 -5.91 2.70 -21.13
C ILE A 96 -5.96 2.37 -19.63
N ALA A 97 -4.99 2.87 -18.85
CA ALA A 97 -4.96 2.69 -17.41
C ALA A 97 -5.97 3.58 -16.64
N LYS A 98 -6.51 4.65 -17.25
CA LYS A 98 -7.52 5.53 -16.64
C LYS A 98 -8.93 4.96 -16.76
N ASP A 99 -9.29 4.47 -17.95
CA ASP A 99 -10.55 3.78 -18.16
C ASP A 99 -10.40 2.82 -19.34
N ARG A 100 -10.31 1.52 -19.03
CA ARG A 100 -10.08 0.47 -20.02
C ARG A 100 -11.18 0.43 -21.08
N LEU A 101 -12.43 0.57 -20.66
CA LEU A 101 -13.63 0.43 -21.49
C LEU A 101 -13.75 1.39 -22.68
N VAL A 102 -13.16 2.59 -22.57
CA VAL A 102 -13.28 3.65 -23.60
C VAL A 102 -11.96 4.03 -24.24
N ASN A 103 -10.85 3.44 -23.78
CA ASN A 103 -9.52 3.71 -24.31
C ASN A 103 -8.99 2.57 -25.17
N ASP A 104 -9.78 1.55 -25.44
CA ASP A 104 -9.67 0.66 -26.58
C ASP A 104 -11.04 0.43 -27.23
N GLY A 105 -11.10 -0.35 -28.30
CA GLY A 105 -12.33 -0.54 -29.05
C GLY A 105 -12.10 -1.13 -30.43
N ILE A 106 -13.19 -1.22 -31.19
CA ILE A 106 -13.15 -1.55 -32.61
C ILE A 106 -13.38 -0.30 -33.46
N HIS A 107 -12.79 -0.29 -34.65
CA HIS A 107 -12.96 0.77 -35.64
C HIS A 107 -12.92 0.22 -37.07
N VAL A 108 -13.38 1.03 -38.01
CA VAL A 108 -13.34 0.73 -39.46
C VAL A 108 -12.26 1.59 -40.14
N ASP A 109 -11.12 0.96 -40.42
CA ASP A 109 -9.90 1.56 -40.99
C ASP A 109 -10.01 1.77 -42.53
N GLY A 110 -9.57 2.94 -43.03
CA GLY A 110 -9.22 3.13 -44.44
C GLY A 110 -9.09 4.58 -44.92
N VAL A 111 -8.19 4.82 -45.87
CA VAL A 111 -7.82 6.16 -46.41
C VAL A 111 -8.74 6.69 -47.52
N GLU A 112 -9.70 5.91 -48.01
CA GLU A 112 -10.63 6.31 -49.09
C GLU A 112 -12.01 6.74 -48.55
N ALA A 113 -12.63 7.71 -49.21
CA ALA A 113 -13.97 8.20 -48.86
C ALA A 113 -15.05 7.18 -49.26
N GLY A 114 -15.85 6.71 -48.30
CA GLY A 114 -16.91 5.74 -48.53
C GLY A 114 -17.76 5.46 -47.29
N LYS A 115 -18.99 4.98 -47.46
CA LYS A 115 -19.87 4.60 -46.33
C LYS A 115 -19.20 3.46 -45.54
N ARG A 116 -18.96 3.71 -44.25
CA ARG A 116 -18.49 2.72 -43.28
C ARG A 116 -19.65 2.34 -42.39
N SER A 117 -19.78 1.07 -42.06
CA SER A 117 -20.83 0.60 -41.18
C SER A 117 -20.49 -0.70 -40.47
N ILE A 118 -20.96 -0.80 -39.24
CA ILE A 118 -20.99 -2.01 -38.41
C ILE A 118 -22.45 -2.21 -38.01
N THR A 119 -22.95 -3.43 -38.15
CA THR A 119 -24.28 -3.81 -37.66
C THR A 119 -24.14 -4.74 -36.48
N VAL A 120 -24.68 -4.34 -35.33
CA VAL A 120 -24.87 -5.20 -34.16
C VAL A 120 -26.22 -5.89 -34.32
N ILE A 121 -26.22 -7.21 -34.31
CA ILE A 121 -27.42 -8.05 -34.44
C ILE A 121 -27.62 -8.77 -33.11
N ILE A 122 -28.77 -8.58 -32.50
CA ILE A 122 -29.14 -9.20 -31.23
C ILE A 122 -30.28 -10.17 -31.50
N LYS A 123 -30.17 -11.41 -31.00
CA LYS A 123 -31.21 -12.44 -31.12
C LYS A 123 -31.42 -13.18 -29.81
N GLY A 124 -32.58 -13.81 -29.68
CA GLY A 124 -32.88 -14.65 -28.52
C GLY A 124 -33.18 -13.86 -27.25
N LEU A 125 -33.54 -12.58 -27.40
CA LEU A 125 -34.10 -11.79 -26.32
C LEU A 125 -35.50 -12.32 -25.97
N PRO A 126 -35.91 -12.20 -24.70
CA PRO A 126 -37.32 -12.31 -24.33
C PRO A 126 -38.19 -11.33 -25.12
N GLU A 127 -39.49 -11.59 -25.24
CA GLU A 127 -40.40 -10.59 -25.80
C GLU A 127 -40.54 -9.43 -24.80
N GLY A 128 -40.19 -8.22 -25.21
CA GLY A 128 -40.24 -7.06 -24.32
C GLY A 128 -39.55 -5.82 -24.88
N GLU A 129 -39.44 -4.78 -24.04
CA GLU A 129 -38.62 -3.60 -24.31
C GLU A 129 -37.17 -3.86 -23.89
N HIS A 130 -36.24 -3.42 -24.74
CA HIS A 130 -34.81 -3.60 -24.58
C HIS A 130 -34.06 -2.32 -24.90
N SER A 131 -32.82 -2.22 -24.42
CA SER A 131 -31.93 -1.10 -24.71
C SER A 131 -30.52 -1.56 -25.11
N LEU A 132 -29.83 -0.74 -25.90
CA LEU A 132 -28.41 -0.90 -26.17
C LEU A 132 -27.71 0.45 -25.97
N GLN A 133 -26.71 0.48 -25.09
CA GLN A 133 -25.76 1.56 -24.96
C GLN A 133 -24.43 1.18 -25.61
N ALA A 134 -23.77 2.14 -26.26
CA ALA A 134 -22.42 1.98 -26.77
C ALA A 134 -21.59 3.26 -26.60
N TYR A 135 -20.31 3.13 -26.28
CA TYR A 135 -19.37 4.26 -26.21
C TYR A 135 -18.62 4.47 -27.54
N HIS A 136 -18.29 5.73 -27.83
CA HIS A 136 -17.74 6.19 -29.11
C HIS A 136 -16.59 7.21 -28.89
N ASN A 137 -15.45 6.70 -28.44
CA ASN A 137 -14.22 7.42 -28.19
C ASN A 137 -13.14 6.98 -29.19
N ASN A 138 -12.70 7.94 -30.00
CA ASN A 138 -11.62 7.77 -30.95
C ASN A 138 -10.27 7.66 -30.22
N THR A 139 -9.69 6.47 -30.24
CA THR A 139 -8.44 6.15 -29.56
C THR A 139 -7.20 6.65 -30.31
N ASP A 140 -7.31 6.82 -31.63
CA ASP A 140 -6.17 7.11 -32.49
C ASP A 140 -5.86 8.60 -32.58
N GLY A 141 -6.73 9.47 -32.07
CA GLY A 141 -6.49 10.91 -32.07
C GLY A 141 -6.86 11.60 -33.39
N LEU A 142 -7.59 10.91 -34.27
CA LEU A 142 -8.02 11.43 -35.56
C LEU A 142 -8.88 12.70 -35.42
N THR A 143 -8.70 13.64 -36.33
CA THR A 143 -9.46 14.90 -36.39
C THR A 143 -10.44 14.88 -37.56
N ASN A 144 -11.42 15.79 -37.55
CA ASN A 144 -12.43 15.94 -38.63
C ASN A 144 -13.28 14.68 -38.87
N LEU A 145 -13.60 13.92 -37.82
CA LEU A 145 -14.52 12.80 -37.92
C LEU A 145 -15.97 13.28 -38.03
N SER A 146 -16.76 12.61 -38.86
CA SER A 146 -18.21 12.84 -38.93
C SER A 146 -18.94 12.12 -37.78
N ASP A 147 -20.15 12.61 -37.48
CA ASP A 147 -21.06 11.97 -36.54
C ASP A 147 -21.43 10.55 -36.96
N ILE A 148 -21.51 9.66 -35.98
CA ILE A 148 -22.02 8.31 -36.15
C ILE A 148 -23.54 8.36 -36.26
N GLN A 149 -24.04 7.88 -37.39
CA GLN A 149 -25.47 7.71 -37.63
C GLN A 149 -25.89 6.35 -37.08
N VAL A 150 -26.87 6.37 -36.16
CA VAL A 150 -27.38 5.16 -35.51
C VAL A 150 -28.77 4.86 -36.04
N ALA A 151 -28.99 3.63 -36.51
CA ALA A 151 -30.29 3.15 -36.96
C ALA A 151 -30.68 1.85 -36.25
N VAL A 152 -31.95 1.74 -35.85
CA VAL A 152 -32.53 0.56 -35.22
C VAL A 152 -33.55 -0.02 -36.16
N ASN A 153 -33.41 -1.31 -36.49
CA ASN A 153 -34.28 -2.04 -37.42
C ASN A 153 -34.49 -1.27 -38.74
N GLY A 154 -33.41 -0.69 -39.27
CA GLY A 154 -33.39 0.08 -40.52
C GLY A 154 -33.89 1.53 -40.41
N LYS A 155 -34.37 1.98 -39.25
CA LYS A 155 -34.82 3.35 -39.03
C LYS A 155 -33.75 4.15 -38.29
N LYS A 156 -33.31 5.28 -38.86
CA LYS A 156 -32.39 6.21 -38.19
C LYS A 156 -33.02 6.77 -36.91
N VAL A 157 -32.28 6.73 -35.81
CA VAL A 157 -32.72 7.20 -34.48
C VAL A 157 -31.82 8.26 -33.86
N ALA A 158 -30.53 8.32 -34.22
CA ALA A 158 -29.61 9.30 -33.65
C ALA A 158 -28.46 9.68 -34.61
N SER A 159 -27.81 10.82 -34.32
CA SER A 159 -26.53 11.28 -34.87
C SER A 159 -25.65 11.64 -33.68
N ILE A 160 -24.53 10.95 -33.50
CA ILE A 160 -23.69 11.04 -32.30
C ILE A 160 -22.30 11.57 -32.68
N PRO A 161 -21.87 12.73 -32.16
CA PRO A 161 -20.49 13.16 -32.33
C PRO A 161 -19.55 12.21 -31.59
N GLN A 162 -18.38 11.94 -32.15
CA GLN A 162 -17.39 11.07 -31.52
C GLN A 162 -16.51 11.88 -30.57
N SER A 163 -16.22 11.34 -29.39
CA SER A 163 -15.21 11.93 -28.51
C SER A 163 -13.81 11.55 -29.01
N ASN A 164 -12.80 12.32 -28.62
CA ASN A 164 -11.42 12.13 -29.11
C ASN A 164 -10.44 12.00 -27.94
N ARG A 165 -9.92 10.79 -27.73
CA ARG A 165 -8.97 10.46 -26.66
C ARG A 165 -9.40 10.95 -25.28
N GLU A 166 -10.70 10.89 -25.00
CA GLU A 166 -11.22 11.17 -23.67
C GLU A 166 -10.71 10.13 -22.67
N ALA A 167 -10.30 10.59 -21.49
CA ALA A 167 -9.67 9.72 -20.50
C ALA A 167 -10.68 8.83 -19.75
N THR A 168 -11.96 9.20 -19.74
CA THR A 168 -13.00 8.53 -18.92
C THR A 168 -14.29 8.32 -19.70
N ARG A 169 -15.08 7.31 -19.30
CA ARG A 169 -16.43 7.10 -19.82
C ARG A 169 -17.36 8.30 -19.64
N VAL A 170 -17.14 9.12 -18.61
CA VAL A 170 -18.00 10.28 -18.30
C VAL A 170 -17.91 11.37 -19.37
N SER A 171 -16.72 11.57 -19.94
CA SER A 171 -16.50 12.56 -21.02
C SER A 171 -16.61 11.94 -22.42
N SER A 172 -16.66 10.61 -22.51
CA SER A 172 -16.78 9.90 -23.78
C SER A 172 -18.18 10.03 -24.36
N ALA A 173 -18.25 10.15 -25.69
CA ALA A 173 -19.51 10.14 -26.40
C ALA A 173 -20.17 8.75 -26.32
N LYS A 174 -21.50 8.72 -26.34
CA LYS A 174 -22.28 7.49 -26.21
C LYS A 174 -23.54 7.53 -27.05
N SER A 175 -23.99 6.37 -27.51
CA SER A 175 -25.32 6.16 -28.05
C SER A 175 -26.16 5.37 -27.05
N TYR A 176 -27.46 5.68 -26.97
CA TYR A 176 -28.43 4.90 -26.22
C TYR A 176 -29.67 4.74 -27.08
N VAL A 177 -30.02 3.50 -27.41
CA VAL A 177 -31.18 3.18 -28.25
C VAL A 177 -32.09 2.18 -27.55
N THR A 178 -33.40 2.27 -27.81
CA THR A 178 -34.40 1.35 -27.31
C THR A 178 -35.12 0.65 -28.44
N PHE A 179 -35.56 -0.59 -28.24
CA PHE A 179 -36.29 -1.39 -29.22
C PHE A 179 -37.19 -2.41 -28.52
N THR A 180 -38.07 -3.06 -29.29
CA THR A 180 -39.03 -4.04 -28.77
C THR A 180 -38.96 -5.34 -29.56
N GLY A 181 -39.13 -6.47 -28.88
CA GLY A 181 -39.22 -7.81 -29.46
C GLY A 181 -37.98 -8.67 -29.22
N THR A 182 -38.00 -9.90 -29.73
CA THR A 182 -36.96 -10.91 -29.46
C THR A 182 -35.64 -10.74 -30.24
N THR A 183 -35.60 -9.80 -31.20
CA THR A 183 -34.42 -9.54 -32.05
C THR A 183 -34.33 -8.07 -32.43
N ALA A 184 -33.11 -7.56 -32.61
CA ALA A 184 -32.89 -6.22 -33.16
C ALA A 184 -31.63 -6.13 -34.00
N THR A 185 -31.61 -5.19 -34.93
CA THR A 185 -30.41 -4.78 -35.66
C THR A 185 -30.12 -3.31 -35.38
N ILE A 186 -28.92 -3.02 -34.88
CA ILE A 186 -28.43 -1.67 -34.63
C ILE A 186 -27.29 -1.41 -35.61
N GLU A 187 -27.52 -0.54 -36.59
CA GLU A 187 -26.52 -0.10 -37.55
C GLU A 187 -25.86 1.18 -37.06
N TYR A 188 -24.53 1.13 -36.90
CA TYR A 188 -23.67 2.29 -36.74
C TYR A 188 -23.02 2.57 -38.08
N SER A 189 -23.20 3.79 -38.61
CA SER A 189 -22.63 4.16 -39.91
C SER A 189 -22.04 5.56 -39.91
N CYS A 190 -20.99 5.76 -40.69
CA CYS A 190 -20.24 7.00 -40.74
C CYS A 190 -19.63 7.19 -42.14
N THR A 191 -19.26 8.42 -42.50
CA THR A 191 -18.52 8.72 -43.74
C THR A 191 -17.01 8.76 -43.53
N THR A 192 -16.56 8.81 -42.27
CA THR A 192 -15.16 8.75 -41.83
C THR A 192 -14.95 7.53 -40.93
N ASP A 193 -13.73 7.35 -40.40
CA ASP A 193 -13.44 6.44 -39.30
C ASP A 193 -14.42 6.66 -38.15
N PHE A 194 -14.81 5.57 -37.52
CA PHE A 194 -15.59 5.63 -36.28
C PHE A 194 -15.29 4.47 -35.36
N TYR A 195 -15.55 4.71 -34.08
CA TYR A 195 -15.17 3.81 -32.99
C TYR A 195 -16.40 3.33 -32.22
N ILE A 196 -16.34 2.07 -31.81
CA ILE A 196 -17.24 1.50 -30.81
C ILE A 196 -16.33 0.85 -29.76
N ASN A 197 -16.40 1.33 -28.53
CA ASN A 197 -15.52 0.85 -27.45
C ASN A 197 -16.18 -0.25 -26.61
N SER A 198 -17.50 -0.17 -26.42
CA SER A 198 -18.24 -1.18 -25.66
C SER A 198 -19.67 -1.31 -26.16
N LEU A 199 -20.31 -2.44 -25.80
CA LEU A 199 -21.73 -2.69 -26.00
C LEU A 199 -22.35 -3.11 -24.66
N GLU A 200 -23.42 -2.44 -24.27
CA GLU A 200 -24.10 -2.67 -23.00
C GLU A 200 -25.61 -2.85 -23.25
N LEU A 201 -26.11 -4.07 -23.07
CA LEU A 201 -27.49 -4.46 -23.37
C LEU A 201 -28.33 -4.43 -22.08
N ASP A 202 -29.53 -3.87 -22.18
CA ASP A 202 -30.51 -3.75 -21.08
C ASP A 202 -29.95 -3.05 -19.83
N VAL A 203 -29.08 -2.07 -20.05
CA VAL A 203 -28.57 -1.16 -19.02
C VAL A 203 -29.38 0.14 -18.98
N PRO A 204 -29.44 0.83 -17.83
CA PRO A 204 -29.96 2.19 -17.78
C PRO A 204 -29.08 3.16 -18.60
N ASN A 205 -29.71 4.20 -19.16
CA ASN A 205 -28.98 5.24 -19.88
C ASN A 205 -28.01 5.97 -18.93
N ALA A 206 -26.70 5.90 -19.21
CA ALA A 206 -25.67 6.53 -18.40
C ALA A 206 -25.84 8.05 -18.27
N ASP A 207 -26.48 8.73 -19.22
CA ASP A 207 -26.77 10.18 -19.14
C ASP A 207 -27.88 10.52 -18.14
N ASN A 208 -28.64 9.52 -17.69
CA ASN A 208 -29.63 9.65 -16.62
C ASN A 208 -29.07 9.24 -15.25
N MET A 209 -27.78 8.90 -15.16
CA MET A 209 -27.14 8.44 -13.94
C MET A 209 -26.14 9.47 -13.44
N VAL A 210 -25.97 9.53 -12.11
CA VAL A 210 -24.83 10.22 -11.51
C VAL A 210 -23.52 9.50 -11.85
N SER A 211 -22.40 10.20 -11.74
CA SER A 211 -21.07 9.63 -12.04
C SER A 211 -19.99 10.24 -11.14
N SER A 212 -18.73 9.80 -11.32
CA SER A 212 -17.57 10.33 -10.60
C SER A 212 -17.74 10.34 -9.07
N PRO A 213 -17.99 9.17 -8.44
CA PRO A 213 -18.14 9.09 -7.00
C PRO A 213 -16.87 9.52 -6.28
N PHE A 214 -17.05 10.22 -5.16
CA PHE A 214 -16.05 10.40 -4.12
C PHE A 214 -16.67 9.96 -2.78
N PRO A 215 -16.00 9.16 -1.92
CA PRO A 215 -14.76 8.44 -2.21
C PRO A 215 -14.86 7.61 -3.49
N ALA A 216 -13.72 7.40 -4.15
CA ALA A 216 -13.69 6.68 -5.41
C ALA A 216 -14.29 5.27 -5.23
N ASN A 217 -14.87 4.71 -6.29
CA ASN A 217 -15.38 3.35 -6.21
C ASN A 217 -14.23 2.36 -5.90
N ASN A 218 -14.48 1.48 -4.92
CA ASN A 218 -13.50 0.56 -4.33
C ASN A 218 -12.36 1.23 -3.57
N ASP A 219 -12.51 2.50 -3.15
CA ASP A 219 -11.55 3.14 -2.26
C ASP A 219 -11.61 2.50 -0.86
N VAL A 220 -10.60 1.69 -0.54
CA VAL A 220 -10.46 1.03 0.76
C VAL A 220 -9.73 1.89 1.79
N HIS A 221 -9.37 3.11 1.42
CA HIS A 221 -8.65 4.11 2.22
C HIS A 221 -9.43 5.42 2.33
N ALA A 222 -10.76 5.35 2.21
CA ALA A 222 -11.61 6.53 2.18
C ALA A 222 -11.44 7.36 3.45
N ASP A 223 -11.28 8.67 3.28
CA ASP A 223 -11.25 9.58 4.42
C ASP A 223 -12.64 9.67 5.06
N ALA A 224 -12.77 9.02 6.21
CA ALA A 224 -13.95 9.14 7.06
C ALA A 224 -13.54 9.22 8.54
N ASP A 225 -12.43 9.91 8.81
CA ASP A 225 -11.92 10.09 10.17
C ASP A 225 -13.02 10.73 11.05
N GLY A 226 -13.20 10.20 12.27
CA GLY A 226 -14.32 10.61 13.13
C GLY A 226 -15.69 10.01 12.74
N GLY A 227 -15.71 9.03 11.82
CA GLY A 227 -16.90 8.27 11.46
C GLY A 227 -17.83 8.98 10.48
N THR A 228 -17.31 9.95 9.71
CA THR A 228 -18.09 10.71 8.70
C THR A 228 -17.39 10.72 7.35
N ALA A 229 -18.00 10.17 6.31
CA ALA A 229 -17.50 10.24 4.94
C ALA A 229 -18.22 11.33 4.17
N HIS A 230 -17.46 12.19 3.49
CA HIS A 230 -17.98 13.21 2.58
C HIS A 230 -18.23 12.58 1.20
N LEU A 231 -19.47 12.18 0.93
CA LEU A 231 -19.83 11.64 -0.38
C LEU A 231 -19.98 12.79 -1.38
N GLN A 232 -19.45 12.62 -2.59
CA GLN A 232 -19.65 13.55 -3.71
C GLN A 232 -19.87 12.79 -5.02
N TRP A 233 -20.58 13.41 -5.96
CA TRP A 233 -20.81 12.86 -7.28
C TRP A 233 -21.09 13.97 -8.30
N LYS A 234 -20.84 13.67 -9.56
CA LYS A 234 -21.27 14.49 -10.70
C LYS A 234 -22.73 14.19 -11.02
N ALA A 235 -23.53 15.25 -11.19
CA ALA A 235 -24.93 15.15 -11.57
C ALA A 235 -25.12 14.47 -12.95
N ALA A 236 -26.30 13.87 -13.14
CA ALA A 236 -26.69 13.28 -14.41
C ALA A 236 -26.72 14.34 -15.54
N VAL A 237 -26.27 13.95 -16.74
CA VAL A 237 -26.17 14.84 -17.91
C VAL A 237 -27.56 15.37 -18.31
N ASN A 238 -28.58 14.52 -18.26
CA ASN A 238 -29.96 14.90 -18.58
C ASN A 238 -30.70 15.60 -17.41
N GLY A 239 -29.99 15.86 -16.30
CA GLY A 239 -30.53 16.47 -15.10
C GLY A 239 -31.46 15.54 -14.29
N ALA A 240 -32.04 16.09 -13.24
CA ALA A 240 -32.93 15.39 -12.32
C ALA A 240 -34.07 16.32 -11.87
N ASP A 241 -35.22 15.74 -11.55
CA ASP A 241 -36.30 16.42 -10.80
C ASP A 241 -36.22 16.09 -9.30
N SER A 242 -35.66 14.92 -8.97
CA SER A 242 -35.27 14.55 -7.60
C SER A 242 -34.21 13.46 -7.61
N GLN A 243 -33.49 13.32 -6.50
CA GLN A 243 -32.49 12.27 -6.31
C GLN A 243 -32.76 11.50 -5.00
N GLN A 244 -32.33 10.25 -4.93
CA GLN A 244 -32.41 9.42 -3.74
C GLN A 244 -31.07 8.72 -3.51
N LEU A 245 -30.41 9.00 -2.38
CA LEU A 245 -29.24 8.26 -1.93
C LEU A 245 -29.67 6.97 -1.25
N TYR A 246 -29.06 5.85 -1.63
CA TYR A 246 -29.15 4.58 -0.93
C TYR A 246 -27.79 4.18 -0.40
N TRP A 247 -27.74 3.60 0.79
CA TRP A 247 -26.52 3.00 1.31
C TRP A 247 -26.79 1.81 2.25
N ALA A 248 -25.84 0.89 2.30
CA ALA A 248 -25.85 -0.31 3.15
C ALA A 248 -24.44 -0.86 3.34
N THR A 249 -24.27 -1.84 4.23
CA THR A 249 -23.02 -2.61 4.41
C THR A 249 -22.99 -3.90 3.58
N ASP A 250 -24.04 -4.15 2.80
CA ASP A 250 -24.18 -5.30 1.90
C ASP A 250 -24.59 -4.80 0.51
N LYS A 251 -23.79 -5.17 -0.50
CA LYS A 251 -24.02 -4.82 -1.89
C LYS A 251 -25.37 -5.34 -2.40
N GLN A 252 -25.72 -6.58 -2.06
CA GLN A 252 -26.94 -7.23 -2.56
C GLN A 252 -28.19 -6.54 -2.04
N VAL A 253 -28.15 -6.01 -0.82
CA VAL A 253 -29.25 -5.24 -0.24
C VAL A 253 -29.55 -4.03 -1.12
N LEU A 254 -28.54 -3.31 -1.59
CA LEU A 254 -28.75 -2.20 -2.52
C LEU A 254 -29.22 -2.68 -3.89
N GLU A 255 -28.59 -3.69 -4.48
CA GLU A 255 -28.96 -4.21 -5.80
C GLU A 255 -30.45 -4.60 -5.90
N HIS A 256 -31.07 -5.02 -4.80
CA HIS A 256 -32.51 -5.35 -4.72
C HIS A 256 -33.41 -4.22 -4.20
N GLY A 257 -32.90 -2.98 -4.12
CA GLY A 257 -33.67 -1.80 -3.72
C GLY A 257 -33.90 -1.64 -2.21
N GLY A 258 -33.17 -2.37 -1.38
CA GLY A 258 -33.17 -2.24 0.08
C GLY A 258 -32.16 -1.21 0.61
N GLY A 259 -31.92 -1.25 1.91
CA GLY A 259 -30.95 -0.38 2.60
C GLY A 259 -31.56 0.91 3.14
N THR A 260 -30.70 1.77 3.69
CA THR A 260 -31.11 3.10 4.16
C THR A 260 -31.21 4.02 2.95
N ASN A 261 -32.34 4.72 2.82
CA ASN A 261 -32.57 5.67 1.74
C ASN A 261 -32.80 7.08 2.25
N ILE A 262 -32.31 8.07 1.51
CA ILE A 262 -32.31 9.48 1.87
C ILE A 262 -32.75 10.27 0.64
N ARG A 263 -33.83 11.05 0.79
CA ARG A 263 -34.31 11.91 -0.29
C ARG A 263 -33.43 13.15 -0.38
N LEU A 264 -32.97 13.44 -1.59
CA LEU A 264 -32.11 14.57 -1.89
C LEU A 264 -32.81 15.54 -2.84
N SER A 265 -32.31 16.78 -2.89
CA SER A 265 -32.76 17.75 -3.89
C SER A 265 -32.31 17.35 -5.30
N ALA A 266 -32.98 17.89 -6.32
CA ALA A 266 -32.64 17.68 -7.72
C ALA A 266 -31.18 18.02 -8.07
N THR A 267 -30.61 19.00 -7.37
CA THR A 267 -29.27 19.55 -7.64
C THR A 267 -28.22 19.08 -6.65
N ALA A 268 -28.54 18.13 -5.77
CA ALA A 268 -27.56 17.61 -4.83
C ALA A 268 -26.41 16.92 -5.57
N THR A 269 -25.19 17.18 -5.11
CA THR A 269 -23.93 16.57 -5.61
C THR A 269 -23.03 16.10 -4.48
N SER A 270 -23.51 16.16 -3.24
CA SER A 270 -22.77 15.70 -2.06
C SER A 270 -23.70 15.35 -0.90
N TYR A 271 -23.19 14.53 0.02
CA TYR A 271 -23.86 14.17 1.27
C TYR A 271 -22.86 13.69 2.32
N ASP A 272 -23.01 14.14 3.58
CA ASP A 272 -22.16 13.68 4.69
C ASP A 272 -22.79 12.46 5.36
N LEU A 273 -22.16 11.30 5.16
CA LEU A 273 -22.61 10.05 5.73
C LEU A 273 -21.90 9.79 7.06
N THR A 274 -22.67 9.72 8.16
CA THR A 274 -22.14 9.64 9.53
C THR A 274 -22.37 8.25 10.16
N GLY A 275 -21.69 7.96 11.27
CA GLY A 275 -21.82 6.71 12.01
C GLY A 275 -21.07 5.54 11.37
N LEU A 276 -20.01 5.85 10.62
CA LEU A 276 -19.22 4.87 9.89
C LEU A 276 -18.12 4.26 10.77
N SER A 277 -17.84 2.98 10.52
CA SER A 277 -16.76 2.22 11.16
C SER A 277 -15.74 1.77 10.11
N PRO A 278 -14.42 1.88 10.38
CA PRO A 278 -13.38 1.36 9.50
C PRO A 278 -13.34 -0.18 9.43
N MET A 279 -14.13 -0.85 10.26
CA MET A 279 -14.29 -2.32 10.24
C MET A 279 -15.27 -2.79 9.15
N GLN A 280 -15.95 -1.87 8.45
CA GLN A 280 -17.01 -2.20 7.50
C GLN A 280 -16.75 -1.61 6.12
N LYS A 281 -17.20 -2.32 5.09
CA LYS A 281 -17.36 -1.79 3.74
C LYS A 281 -18.75 -1.18 3.62
N TYR A 282 -18.84 -0.03 2.98
CA TYR A 282 -20.10 0.65 2.71
C TYR A 282 -20.34 0.69 1.21
N TYR A 283 -21.54 0.31 0.82
CA TYR A 283 -22.04 0.38 -0.53
C TYR A 283 -23.03 1.53 -0.61
N TRP A 284 -23.03 2.28 -1.70
CA TRP A 284 -23.96 3.38 -1.91
C TRP A 284 -24.25 3.62 -3.38
N ARG A 285 -25.38 4.27 -3.67
CA ARG A 285 -25.74 4.73 -5.01
C ARG A 285 -26.69 5.91 -4.95
N ILE A 286 -26.83 6.63 -6.06
CA ILE A 286 -27.87 7.65 -6.22
C ILE A 286 -28.82 7.26 -7.34
N ASP A 287 -30.10 7.15 -7.02
CA ASP A 287 -31.15 6.98 -8.02
C ASP A 287 -31.68 8.36 -8.44
N VAL A 288 -31.82 8.56 -9.75
CA VAL A 288 -32.21 9.85 -10.35
C VAL A 288 -33.62 9.72 -10.90
N THR A 289 -34.52 10.62 -10.51
CA THR A 289 -35.87 10.68 -11.10
C THR A 289 -35.98 11.88 -12.02
N LYS A 290 -36.41 11.64 -13.26
CA LYS A 290 -36.67 12.65 -14.28
C LYS A 290 -37.96 12.31 -15.03
N GLU A 291 -38.88 13.26 -15.15
CA GLU A 291 -40.14 13.10 -15.87
C GLU A 291 -40.96 11.88 -15.39
N GLY A 292 -40.96 11.65 -14.07
CA GLY A 292 -41.67 10.53 -13.45
C GLY A 292 -41.01 9.15 -13.64
N LYS A 293 -39.84 9.08 -14.29
CA LYS A 293 -39.05 7.84 -14.44
C LYS A 293 -37.85 7.87 -13.51
N THR A 294 -37.70 6.86 -12.67
CA THR A 294 -36.52 6.67 -11.81
C THR A 294 -35.51 5.78 -12.52
N THR A 295 -34.30 6.30 -12.71
CA THR A 295 -33.14 5.57 -13.20
C THR A 295 -32.26 5.20 -12.00
N GLN A 296 -32.02 3.90 -11.83
CA GLN A 296 -31.18 3.39 -10.75
C GLN A 296 -29.70 3.71 -11.02
N GLY A 297 -28.99 4.19 -9.99
CA GLY A 297 -27.56 4.48 -10.05
C GLY A 297 -26.68 3.23 -10.02
N GLN A 298 -25.40 3.38 -10.39
CA GLN A 298 -24.38 2.38 -10.12
C GLN A 298 -24.14 2.26 -8.61
N VAL A 299 -23.93 1.03 -8.13
CA VAL A 299 -23.52 0.78 -6.74
C VAL A 299 -22.00 0.93 -6.64
N TRP A 300 -21.57 1.86 -5.81
CA TRP A 300 -20.17 2.10 -5.47
C TRP A 300 -19.85 1.61 -4.07
N MET A 301 -18.59 1.26 -3.83
CA MET A 301 -18.10 0.78 -2.54
C MET A 301 -16.97 1.67 -2.02
N PHE A 302 -16.92 1.90 -0.72
CA PHE A 302 -15.73 2.42 -0.04
C PHE A 302 -15.59 1.77 1.35
N GLN A 303 -14.39 1.86 1.93
CA GLN A 303 -14.12 1.50 3.32
C GLN A 303 -13.37 2.65 4.00
N PRO A 304 -13.82 3.12 5.18
CA PRO A 304 -13.08 4.12 5.94
C PRO A 304 -11.67 3.66 6.28
N ARG A 305 -10.69 4.55 6.07
CA ARG A 305 -9.31 4.33 6.50
C ARG A 305 -9.20 4.26 8.02
N ARG A 306 -8.11 3.65 8.48
CA ARG A 306 -7.64 3.72 9.87
C ARG A 306 -6.13 3.58 9.90
N ILE A 307 -5.51 4.05 10.98
CA ILE A 307 -4.06 3.88 11.13
C ILE A 307 -3.69 2.38 11.19
N ALA A 308 -2.52 2.04 10.69
CA ALA A 308 -1.99 0.68 10.56
C ALA A 308 -1.79 0.05 11.95
N PHE A 309 -1.23 0.81 12.88
CA PHE A 309 -1.05 0.48 14.29
C PHE A 309 -0.86 1.77 15.10
N PRO A 310 -1.04 1.77 16.44
CA PRO A 310 -0.68 2.90 17.28
C PRO A 310 0.79 3.30 17.09
N GLY A 311 1.04 4.57 16.74
CA GLY A 311 2.38 5.07 16.41
C GLY A 311 2.74 5.03 14.92
N ALA A 312 1.87 4.47 14.06
CA ALA A 312 2.02 4.60 12.61
C ALA A 312 1.83 6.07 12.19
N GLU A 313 2.85 6.63 11.59
CA GLU A 313 2.91 8.05 11.19
C GLU A 313 3.31 8.19 9.72
N GLY A 314 3.24 9.42 9.19
CA GLY A 314 3.59 9.69 7.78
C GLY A 314 2.53 9.21 6.79
N TYR A 315 2.87 9.20 5.50
CA TYR A 315 1.91 8.93 4.43
C TYR A 315 1.55 7.44 4.24
N GLY A 316 2.36 6.52 4.76
CA GLY A 316 2.06 5.08 4.81
C GLY A 316 1.22 4.65 6.00
N LYS A 317 0.85 5.57 6.90
CA LYS A 317 0.18 5.23 8.17
C LYS A 317 -1.17 4.54 8.01
N TYR A 318 -1.80 4.59 6.84
CA TYR A 318 -3.09 3.97 6.58
C TYR A 318 -3.01 2.58 5.93
N ALA A 319 -1.82 1.98 5.82
CA ALA A 319 -1.65 0.61 5.36
C ALA A 319 -2.61 -0.35 6.09
N ILE A 320 -3.36 -1.16 5.35
CA ILE A 320 -4.32 -2.10 5.94
C ILE A 320 -3.61 -3.33 6.52
N GLY A 321 -2.54 -3.79 5.86
CA GLY A 321 -1.87 -5.03 6.23
C GLY A 321 -2.79 -6.25 6.17
N GLY A 322 -2.49 -7.25 6.99
CA GLY A 322 -3.19 -8.53 7.04
C GLY A 322 -4.52 -8.58 7.80
N ARG A 323 -5.04 -7.44 8.26
CA ARG A 323 -6.14 -7.45 9.21
C ARG A 323 -7.47 -7.87 8.57
N GLY A 324 -8.30 -8.55 9.35
CA GLY A 324 -9.52 -9.20 8.84
C GLY A 324 -9.23 -10.48 8.04
N GLY A 325 -7.95 -10.85 7.90
CA GLY A 325 -7.48 -12.00 7.14
C GLY A 325 -7.07 -13.18 7.99
N ASP A 326 -6.36 -14.11 7.36
CA ASP A 326 -5.86 -15.34 8.00
C ASP A 326 -4.58 -15.06 8.80
N VAL A 327 -4.28 -15.93 9.77
CA VAL A 327 -2.99 -15.97 10.46
C VAL A 327 -2.14 -17.07 9.85
N TYR A 328 -0.92 -16.74 9.44
CA TYR A 328 0.04 -17.71 8.91
C TYR A 328 1.24 -17.84 9.84
N HIS A 329 1.42 -19.04 10.38
CA HIS A 329 2.52 -19.36 11.29
C HIS A 329 3.77 -19.81 10.54
N VAL A 330 4.88 -19.10 10.73
CA VAL A 330 6.22 -19.57 10.37
C VAL A 330 6.74 -20.44 11.50
N THR A 331 6.85 -21.73 11.23
CA THR A 331 7.29 -22.78 12.17
C THR A 331 8.64 -23.40 11.78
N SER A 332 9.21 -23.00 10.64
CA SER A 332 10.51 -23.46 10.15
C SER A 332 11.37 -22.29 9.68
N LEU A 333 12.67 -22.35 9.99
CA LEU A 333 13.69 -21.42 9.48
C LEU A 333 14.19 -21.77 8.06
N SER A 334 13.74 -22.89 7.49
CA SER A 334 14.12 -23.26 6.13
C SER A 334 13.47 -22.32 5.10
N ASP A 335 14.18 -22.07 4.00
CA ASP A 335 13.67 -21.30 2.86
C ASP A 335 13.18 -22.21 1.72
N GLU A 336 12.51 -23.29 2.10
CA GLU A 336 11.90 -24.24 1.16
C GLU A 336 10.47 -23.83 0.82
N ASP A 337 9.99 -24.31 -0.32
CA ASP A 337 8.62 -24.08 -0.75
C ASP A 337 7.63 -25.07 -0.10
N LYS A 338 7.51 -24.98 1.23
CA LYS A 338 6.70 -25.89 2.06
C LYS A 338 5.91 -25.13 3.13
N PRO A 339 4.68 -25.59 3.48
CA PRO A 339 3.94 -25.02 4.59
C PRO A 339 4.78 -24.90 5.87
N GLY A 340 4.61 -23.80 6.60
CA GLY A 340 5.38 -23.47 7.80
C GLY A 340 6.67 -22.69 7.53
N THR A 341 7.11 -22.52 6.29
CA THR A 341 8.22 -21.61 5.95
C THR A 341 7.70 -20.21 5.65
N PHE A 342 8.55 -19.19 5.86
CA PHE A 342 8.22 -17.81 5.47
C PHE A 342 7.96 -17.70 3.95
N ARG A 343 8.78 -18.36 3.13
CA ARG A 343 8.63 -18.38 1.66
C ARG A 343 7.24 -18.81 1.24
N TYR A 344 6.77 -19.95 1.75
CA TYR A 344 5.44 -20.46 1.41
C TYR A 344 4.33 -19.50 1.82
N GLY A 345 4.44 -18.88 3.00
CA GLY A 345 3.49 -17.88 3.49
C GLY A 345 3.35 -16.67 2.56
N VAL A 346 4.43 -16.26 1.91
CA VAL A 346 4.41 -15.08 1.02
C VAL A 346 4.14 -15.41 -0.45
N THR A 347 4.43 -16.64 -0.92
CA THR A 347 4.28 -17.03 -2.33
C THR A 347 3.06 -17.90 -2.65
N HIS A 348 2.52 -18.65 -1.68
CA HIS A 348 1.45 -19.63 -1.93
C HIS A 348 0.13 -19.32 -1.22
N VAL A 349 0.17 -18.61 -0.10
CA VAL A 349 -1.04 -18.23 0.64
C VAL A 349 -1.66 -16.99 -0.01
N ASN A 350 -2.97 -17.05 -0.27
CA ASN A 350 -3.74 -16.00 -0.94
C ASN A 350 -4.55 -15.18 0.05
N GLY A 351 -4.93 -13.96 -0.35
CA GLY A 351 -5.77 -13.07 0.46
C GLY A 351 -5.01 -12.32 1.56
N PRO A 352 -5.72 -11.43 2.29
CA PRO A 352 -5.17 -10.72 3.44
C PRO A 352 -4.69 -11.70 4.51
N ARG A 353 -3.51 -11.46 5.08
CA ARG A 353 -2.97 -12.33 6.13
C ARG A 353 -1.90 -11.67 6.98
N THR A 354 -1.84 -12.08 8.24
CA THR A 354 -0.79 -11.72 9.18
C THR A 354 0.18 -12.88 9.36
N ILE A 355 1.44 -12.66 9.02
CA ILE A 355 2.52 -13.63 9.20
C ILE A 355 3.11 -13.45 10.61
N VAL A 356 3.02 -14.50 11.40
CA VAL A 356 3.57 -14.59 12.76
C VAL A 356 4.67 -15.66 12.82
N PHE A 357 5.55 -15.58 13.80
CA PHE A 357 6.72 -16.44 13.91
C PHE A 357 6.69 -17.26 15.21
N ASP A 358 6.56 -18.58 15.06
CA ASP A 358 6.68 -19.54 16.17
C ASP A 358 8.13 -19.97 16.41
N VAL A 359 9.02 -19.57 15.51
CA VAL A 359 10.47 -19.81 15.59
C VAL A 359 11.23 -18.49 15.53
N ALA A 360 12.45 -18.51 16.05
CA ALA A 360 13.41 -17.43 15.94
C ALA A 360 14.74 -17.98 15.47
N GLY A 361 15.56 -17.14 14.85
CA GLY A 361 16.83 -17.56 14.26
C GLY A 361 17.09 -16.93 12.90
N VAL A 362 17.98 -17.55 12.15
CA VAL A 362 18.42 -17.06 10.83
C VAL A 362 17.68 -17.82 9.73
N ILE A 363 16.95 -17.10 8.88
CA ILE A 363 16.40 -17.59 7.62
C ILE A 363 17.38 -17.23 6.51
N THR A 364 18.06 -18.24 5.96
CA THR A 364 18.97 -18.05 4.82
C THR A 364 18.19 -18.19 3.53
N LEU A 365 18.02 -17.08 2.80
CA LEU A 365 17.23 -17.08 1.57
C LEU A 365 18.03 -17.69 0.40
N ASN A 366 17.39 -18.59 -0.34
CA ASN A 366 17.90 -19.27 -1.53
C ASN A 366 17.80 -18.38 -2.79
N SER A 367 16.78 -17.52 -2.84
CA SER A 367 16.56 -16.55 -3.92
C SER A 367 16.02 -15.23 -3.36
N ARG A 368 16.11 -14.15 -4.15
CA ARG A 368 15.35 -12.92 -3.88
C ARG A 368 13.90 -13.28 -3.60
N LEU A 369 13.32 -12.66 -2.58
CA LEU A 369 11.94 -12.91 -2.17
C LEU A 369 11.18 -11.59 -2.14
N ALA A 370 10.13 -11.49 -2.94
CA ALA A 370 9.24 -10.34 -2.95
C ALA A 370 7.83 -10.80 -2.57
N VAL A 371 7.25 -10.17 -1.57
CA VAL A 371 5.82 -10.31 -1.29
C VAL A 371 5.07 -9.53 -2.37
N ASN A 372 4.32 -10.21 -3.22
CA ASN A 372 3.59 -9.57 -4.32
C ASN A 372 2.09 -9.37 -4.01
N ALA A 373 1.53 -10.17 -3.09
CA ALA A 373 0.12 -10.07 -2.70
C ALA A 373 -0.07 -8.85 -1.78
N PRO A 374 -1.10 -8.01 -2.01
CA PRO A 374 -1.40 -6.89 -1.11
C PRO A 374 -1.95 -7.40 0.23
N PHE A 375 -2.11 -6.48 1.19
CA PHE A 375 -2.75 -6.75 2.49
C PHE A 375 -2.01 -7.83 3.31
N VAL A 376 -0.70 -7.68 3.44
CA VAL A 376 0.14 -8.61 4.23
C VAL A 376 0.81 -7.87 5.37
N THR A 377 0.63 -8.38 6.59
CA THR A 377 1.42 -7.95 7.76
C THR A 377 2.51 -8.97 8.02
N ILE A 378 3.76 -8.53 8.14
CA ILE A 378 4.89 -9.32 8.66
C ILE A 378 5.19 -8.81 10.06
N ALA A 379 4.83 -9.60 11.08
CA ALA A 379 4.93 -9.22 12.48
C ALA A 379 6.15 -9.87 13.16
N GLY A 380 7.35 -9.35 12.90
CA GLY A 380 8.61 -9.90 13.41
C GLY A 380 8.72 -9.96 14.93
N GLN A 381 8.01 -9.07 15.64
CA GLN A 381 7.98 -9.02 17.10
C GLN A 381 7.32 -10.26 17.74
N THR A 382 6.60 -11.07 16.97
CA THR A 382 6.00 -12.33 17.46
C THR A 382 7.03 -13.44 17.69
N ALA A 383 8.19 -13.36 17.05
CA ALA A 383 9.23 -14.37 17.16
C ALA A 383 9.72 -14.54 18.63
N PRO A 384 9.97 -15.77 19.10
CA PRO A 384 10.60 -16.00 20.40
C PRO A 384 12.07 -15.53 20.42
N GLY A 385 12.75 -15.72 21.55
CA GLY A 385 14.20 -15.49 21.64
C GLY A 385 14.59 -14.07 21.23
N ARG A 386 15.52 -13.94 20.27
CA ARG A 386 16.07 -12.67 19.78
C ARG A 386 15.54 -12.26 18.40
N GLY A 387 14.45 -12.88 17.95
CA GLY A 387 13.78 -12.54 16.70
C GLY A 387 14.32 -13.22 15.44
N ILE A 388 13.94 -12.68 14.29
CA ILE A 388 14.27 -13.22 12.96
C ILE A 388 15.29 -12.35 12.25
N LEU A 389 16.29 -13.01 11.66
CA LEU A 389 17.22 -12.42 10.71
C LEU A 389 17.09 -13.12 9.36
N PHE A 390 16.85 -12.34 8.30
CA PHE A 390 17.03 -12.78 6.93
C PHE A 390 18.45 -12.49 6.46
N ARG A 391 19.01 -13.39 5.64
CA ARG A 391 20.32 -13.17 5.00
C ARG A 391 20.41 -13.72 3.59
N SER A 392 21.50 -13.38 2.92
CA SER A 392 21.96 -13.87 1.62
C SER A 392 21.18 -13.38 0.40
N LYS A 393 19.91 -12.97 0.53
CA LYS A 393 19.12 -12.40 -0.58
C LYS A 393 18.23 -11.26 -0.11
N ALA A 394 17.84 -10.41 -1.06
CA ALA A 394 16.96 -9.26 -0.84
C ALA A 394 15.52 -9.68 -0.48
N LEU A 395 14.85 -8.85 0.34
CA LEU A 395 13.46 -9.00 0.75
C LEU A 395 12.62 -7.77 0.36
N GLY A 396 11.62 -7.95 -0.51
CA GLY A 396 10.66 -6.90 -0.88
C GLY A 396 9.28 -7.15 -0.28
N VAL A 397 8.53 -6.09 0.01
CA VAL A 397 7.16 -6.15 0.56
C VAL A 397 6.15 -5.59 -0.45
N ALA A 398 4.85 -5.84 -0.27
CA ALA A 398 3.80 -5.49 -1.23
C ALA A 398 3.06 -4.16 -0.92
N ASN A 399 2.14 -3.77 -1.81
CA ASN A 399 1.11 -2.75 -1.55
C ASN A 399 0.28 -3.08 -0.31
N ASP A 400 -0.19 -2.05 0.40
CA ASP A 400 -0.95 -2.26 1.64
C ASP A 400 -0.21 -3.16 2.65
N GLY A 401 1.11 -3.16 2.59
CA GLY A 401 1.98 -3.99 3.42
C GLY A 401 2.36 -3.30 4.72
N ILE A 402 2.33 -4.07 5.82
CA ILE A 402 2.89 -3.67 7.12
C ILE A 402 4.08 -4.60 7.40
N THR A 403 5.27 -4.07 7.63
CA THR A 403 6.44 -4.89 8.02
C THR A 403 7.11 -4.29 9.24
N ARG A 404 7.17 -5.06 10.33
CA ARG A 404 7.70 -4.58 11.60
C ARG A 404 8.71 -5.55 12.20
N PHE A 405 9.75 -5.00 12.83
CA PHE A 405 10.70 -5.76 13.66
C PHE A 405 11.36 -6.93 12.94
N ILE A 406 11.79 -6.70 11.70
CA ILE A 406 12.55 -7.67 10.90
C ILE A 406 13.98 -7.18 10.72
N ARG A 407 14.93 -8.12 10.73
CA ARG A 407 16.31 -7.86 10.34
C ARG A 407 16.61 -8.45 8.99
N LEU A 408 17.34 -7.72 8.16
CA LEU A 408 17.98 -8.26 6.97
C LEU A 408 19.44 -7.83 6.96
N ARG A 409 20.33 -8.82 6.91
CA ARG A 409 21.75 -8.59 6.61
C ARG A 409 22.12 -9.41 5.40
N LEU A 410 22.25 -8.76 4.24
CA LEU A 410 22.43 -9.46 2.96
C LEU A 410 23.71 -10.29 3.00
N GLY A 411 24.82 -9.63 3.34
CA GLY A 411 26.15 -10.20 3.32
C GLY A 411 26.72 -10.30 1.90
N GLY A 412 27.99 -9.97 1.76
CA GLY A 412 28.75 -10.08 0.52
C GLY A 412 29.58 -11.35 0.44
N GLY A 413 29.72 -12.07 1.56
CA GLY A 413 30.44 -13.32 1.69
C GLY A 413 31.96 -13.12 1.74
N ASP A 414 32.59 -13.69 2.77
CA ASP A 414 34.05 -13.84 2.90
C ASP A 414 34.71 -14.58 1.72
N GLN A 415 33.89 -15.13 0.81
CA GLN A 415 34.34 -15.78 -0.42
C GLN A 415 34.76 -14.79 -1.51
N TRP A 416 34.35 -13.52 -1.43
CA TRP A 416 34.86 -12.51 -2.37
C TRP A 416 36.29 -12.14 -1.99
N THR A 417 37.24 -12.37 -2.90
CA THR A 417 38.68 -12.29 -2.63
C THR A 417 39.30 -10.90 -2.82
N GLY A 418 38.48 -9.84 -2.89
CA GLY A 418 38.97 -8.50 -3.23
C GLY A 418 39.05 -8.21 -4.72
N THR A 419 38.68 -9.17 -5.58
CA THR A 419 38.80 -9.06 -7.04
C THR A 419 37.57 -9.65 -7.75
N GLY A 420 37.23 -9.08 -8.91
CA GLY A 420 36.09 -9.50 -9.72
C GLY A 420 34.74 -9.01 -9.21
N ALA A 421 33.69 -9.30 -10.00
CA ALA A 421 32.32 -8.99 -9.64
C ALA A 421 31.80 -9.94 -8.56
N ASN A 422 31.11 -9.39 -7.56
CA ASN A 422 30.40 -10.16 -6.56
C ASN A 422 28.99 -10.49 -7.08
N LEU A 423 28.73 -11.78 -7.28
CA LEU A 423 27.46 -12.27 -7.80
C LEU A 423 26.29 -12.08 -6.82
N ASN A 424 26.57 -11.69 -5.57
CA ASN A 424 25.55 -11.34 -4.58
C ASN A 424 25.22 -9.84 -4.56
N THR A 425 25.61 -9.07 -5.58
CA THR A 425 25.25 -7.65 -5.71
C THR A 425 23.72 -7.51 -5.75
N MET A 426 23.13 -7.06 -4.64
CA MET A 426 21.70 -6.85 -4.46
C MET A 426 21.43 -5.75 -3.44
N ASP A 427 20.21 -5.22 -3.48
CA ASP A 427 19.65 -4.42 -2.41
C ASP A 427 19.39 -5.27 -1.15
N GLY A 428 19.18 -4.60 -0.01
CA GLY A 428 18.71 -5.22 1.22
C GLY A 428 17.20 -5.44 1.23
N MET A 429 16.46 -4.47 1.76
CA MET A 429 14.99 -4.48 1.80
C MET A 429 14.39 -3.45 0.85
N GLY A 430 13.12 -3.60 0.46
CA GLY A 430 12.50 -2.60 -0.41
C GLY A 430 10.99 -2.59 -0.49
N MET A 431 10.49 -1.46 -0.94
CA MET A 431 9.09 -1.09 -1.15
C MET A 431 8.89 -0.41 -2.51
N ALA A 432 9.71 -0.79 -3.49
CA ALA A 432 9.68 -0.19 -4.83
C ALA A 432 8.34 -0.47 -5.52
N GLY A 433 7.67 0.59 -5.98
CA GLY A 433 6.35 0.52 -6.61
C GLY A 433 5.18 0.36 -5.64
N ASN A 434 5.42 0.36 -4.32
CA ASN A 434 4.37 0.12 -3.35
C ASN A 434 3.45 1.33 -3.16
N ASN A 435 2.18 1.09 -2.79
CA ASN A 435 1.21 2.10 -2.37
C ASN A 435 0.64 1.77 -0.98
N HIS A 436 0.35 2.77 -0.16
CA HIS A 436 -0.21 2.64 1.20
C HIS A 436 0.55 1.61 2.05
N SER A 437 1.85 1.76 2.21
CA SER A 437 2.68 0.73 2.85
C SER A 437 3.59 1.32 3.91
N ILE A 438 3.87 0.53 4.96
CA ILE A 438 4.69 0.97 6.08
C ILE A 438 5.71 -0.08 6.51
N MET A 439 6.95 0.37 6.72
CA MET A 439 8.02 -0.39 7.34
C MET A 439 8.48 0.35 8.60
N ASP A 440 8.43 -0.34 9.74
CA ASP A 440 8.64 0.23 11.07
C ASP A 440 9.59 -0.66 11.89
N HIS A 441 10.57 -0.05 12.56
CA HIS A 441 11.49 -0.77 13.45
C HIS A 441 12.20 -1.97 12.78
N CYS A 442 12.63 -1.84 11.53
CA CYS A 442 13.48 -2.84 10.88
C CYS A 442 14.98 -2.53 11.08
N SER A 443 15.83 -3.53 10.92
CA SER A 443 17.29 -3.32 10.83
C SER A 443 17.83 -3.91 9.53
N ILE A 444 18.51 -3.08 8.76
CA ILE A 444 19.04 -3.37 7.44
C ILE A 444 20.54 -3.13 7.46
N GLY A 445 21.32 -4.04 6.88
CA GLY A 445 22.74 -3.83 6.70
C GLY A 445 23.41 -4.80 5.75
N TRP A 446 24.69 -4.55 5.51
CA TRP A 446 25.59 -5.41 4.75
C TRP A 446 25.10 -5.74 3.32
N ALA A 447 24.25 -4.90 2.71
CA ALA A 447 23.93 -4.94 1.30
C ALA A 447 25.10 -4.42 0.46
N ILE A 448 25.11 -4.78 -0.82
CA ILE A 448 26.19 -4.41 -1.75
C ILE A 448 25.74 -3.30 -2.71
N ASP A 449 24.48 -3.26 -3.12
CA ASP A 449 23.92 -2.15 -3.90
C ASP A 449 23.32 -1.09 -2.95
N GLU A 450 22.03 -1.17 -2.61
CA GLU A 450 21.40 -0.25 -1.66
C GLU A 450 20.78 -1.00 -0.47
N GLY A 451 20.98 -0.51 0.77
CA GLY A 451 20.31 -1.09 1.94
C GLY A 451 18.78 -1.10 1.78
N PHE A 452 18.22 0.04 1.41
CA PHE A 452 16.77 0.20 1.18
C PHE A 452 16.42 0.84 -0.17
N SER A 453 15.35 0.35 -0.82
CA SER A 453 14.85 0.93 -2.07
C SER A 453 13.32 1.09 -2.12
N SER A 454 12.82 2.27 -2.50
CA SER A 454 11.38 2.57 -2.63
C SER A 454 11.03 3.36 -3.89
N ARG A 455 11.85 3.24 -4.96
CA ARG A 455 11.61 3.91 -6.24
C ARG A 455 10.17 3.71 -6.72
N ASN A 456 9.54 4.75 -7.26
CA ASN A 456 8.18 4.76 -7.79
C ASN A 456 7.06 4.35 -6.81
N SER A 457 7.31 4.36 -5.49
CA SER A 457 6.28 4.13 -4.47
C SER A 457 5.32 5.32 -4.32
N GLN A 458 4.22 5.14 -3.61
CA GLN A 458 3.16 6.12 -3.32
C GLN A 458 2.67 5.91 -1.88
N ASN A 459 2.26 6.96 -1.18
CA ASN A 459 1.71 6.90 0.19
C ASN A 459 2.46 5.92 1.11
N LEU A 460 3.74 6.19 1.33
CA LEU A 460 4.66 5.26 1.99
C LEU A 460 5.24 5.86 3.26
N THR A 461 5.53 5.02 4.26
CA THR A 461 6.32 5.39 5.44
C THR A 461 7.45 4.38 5.67
N LEU A 462 8.67 4.89 5.84
CA LEU A 462 9.76 4.19 6.52
C LEU A 462 10.06 4.92 7.82
N GLN A 463 9.78 4.28 8.96
CA GLN A 463 9.96 4.89 10.27
C GLN A 463 10.79 4.01 11.21
N HIS A 464 11.51 4.64 12.15
CA HIS A 464 12.25 3.96 13.23
C HIS A 464 13.18 2.84 12.77
N THR A 465 13.63 2.87 11.51
CA THR A 465 14.43 1.82 10.90
C THR A 465 15.92 2.16 10.98
N LEU A 466 16.74 1.15 11.27
CA LEU A 466 18.20 1.24 11.23
C LEU A 466 18.70 0.74 9.88
N ILE A 467 19.48 1.55 9.17
CA ILE A 467 20.19 1.16 7.95
C ILE A 467 21.68 1.41 8.17
N SER A 468 22.50 0.36 8.15
CA SER A 468 23.88 0.49 8.62
C SER A 468 24.90 -0.45 8.01
N GLU A 469 26.12 0.05 7.89
CA GLU A 469 27.29 -0.71 7.42
C GLU A 469 27.02 -1.43 6.09
N GLU A 470 26.36 -0.76 5.14
CA GLU A 470 26.29 -1.27 3.77
C GLU A 470 27.72 -1.45 3.22
N LEU A 471 28.00 -2.58 2.58
CA LEU A 471 29.37 -3.02 2.30
C LEU A 471 30.04 -2.08 1.30
N ASN A 472 31.11 -1.42 1.75
CA ASN A 472 31.68 -0.31 1.03
C ASN A 472 32.47 -0.73 -0.20
N PHE A 473 33.33 -1.75 -0.09
CA PHE A 473 34.12 -2.26 -1.21
C PHE A 473 33.96 -3.77 -1.33
N ALA A 474 32.81 -4.21 -1.83
CA ALA A 474 32.43 -5.63 -1.91
C ALA A 474 32.21 -6.14 -3.35
N GLY A 475 32.86 -5.53 -4.35
CA GLY A 475 32.86 -6.02 -5.73
C GLY A 475 31.57 -5.79 -6.52
N HIS A 476 30.86 -4.68 -6.30
CA HIS A 476 29.60 -4.36 -6.98
C HIS A 476 29.63 -4.67 -8.50
N SER A 477 28.83 -5.65 -8.93
CA SER A 477 28.95 -6.30 -10.25
C SER A 477 28.83 -5.33 -11.41
N HIS A 478 27.82 -4.45 -11.38
CA HIS A 478 27.57 -3.48 -12.45
C HIS A 478 28.79 -2.61 -12.80
N TYR A 479 29.55 -2.13 -11.81
CA TYR A 479 30.73 -1.28 -12.07
C TYR A 479 31.92 -2.08 -12.59
N VAL A 480 32.14 -3.26 -12.01
CA VAL A 480 33.24 -4.14 -12.41
C VAL A 480 33.01 -4.66 -13.84
N GLU A 481 31.81 -5.13 -14.15
CA GLU A 481 31.47 -5.68 -15.48
C GLU A 481 31.50 -4.61 -16.57
N GLN A 482 31.01 -3.40 -16.30
CA GLN A 482 30.90 -2.35 -17.32
C GLN A 482 32.20 -1.58 -17.55
N SER A 483 33.03 -1.45 -16.53
CA SER A 483 34.17 -0.53 -16.59
C SER A 483 35.49 -1.10 -16.08
N ASN A 484 35.50 -2.36 -15.59
CA ASN A 484 36.62 -2.99 -14.91
C ASN A 484 37.19 -2.10 -13.78
N ARG A 485 36.30 -1.33 -13.12
CA ARG A 485 36.63 -0.46 -12.00
C ARG A 485 35.90 -0.94 -10.77
N TYR A 486 36.62 -0.89 -9.66
CA TYR A 486 36.03 -1.05 -8.35
C TYR A 486 35.61 0.32 -7.83
N VAL A 487 34.40 0.38 -7.28
CA VAL A 487 33.81 1.62 -6.78
C VAL A 487 33.31 1.35 -5.38
N GLU A 488 33.59 2.29 -4.48
CA GLU A 488 33.00 2.28 -3.16
C GLU A 488 31.50 2.53 -3.23
N HIS A 489 30.70 1.60 -2.72
CA HIS A 489 29.25 1.55 -2.90
C HIS A 489 28.48 1.18 -1.62
N GLY A 490 29.03 1.46 -0.44
CA GLY A 490 28.33 1.25 0.83
C GLY A 490 27.21 2.28 0.99
N TYR A 491 26.06 2.05 0.35
CA TYR A 491 25.01 3.04 0.14
C TYR A 491 23.72 2.69 0.87
N ALA A 492 23.27 3.61 1.73
CA ALA A 492 22.15 3.35 2.62
C ALA A 492 20.82 3.14 1.87
N ALA A 493 20.41 4.08 1.02
CA ALA A 493 19.12 3.97 0.37
C ALA A 493 18.96 4.76 -0.94
N THR A 494 18.12 4.24 -1.84
CA THR A 494 17.51 5.04 -2.92
C THR A 494 15.99 5.11 -2.75
N ILE A 495 15.48 6.31 -2.50
CA ILE A 495 14.09 6.57 -2.11
C ILE A 495 13.29 7.28 -3.19
N GLY A 496 12.01 6.93 -3.31
CA GLY A 496 11.06 7.56 -4.23
C GLY A 496 9.67 7.76 -3.61
N GLY A 497 8.77 8.37 -4.36
CA GLY A 497 7.39 8.74 -3.96
C GLY A 497 6.59 9.19 -5.20
N GLY A 498 6.71 8.42 -6.29
CA GLY A 498 6.60 8.81 -7.69
C GLY A 498 5.20 9.00 -8.29
N SER A 499 4.27 9.69 -7.61
CA SER A 499 3.09 10.27 -8.28
C SER A 499 2.74 11.65 -7.68
N PRO A 500 2.05 12.56 -8.41
CA PRO A 500 1.52 13.82 -7.87
C PRO A 500 0.54 13.65 -6.70
N GLU A 501 -0.04 12.46 -6.56
CA GLU A 501 -1.07 12.17 -5.55
C GLU A 501 -0.50 11.33 -4.38
N GLY A 502 0.79 10.98 -4.40
CA GLY A 502 1.42 10.15 -3.38
C GLY A 502 2.72 10.74 -2.85
N VAL A 503 2.83 10.88 -1.52
CA VAL A 503 4.04 11.31 -0.82
C VAL A 503 4.65 10.12 -0.08
N ALA A 504 5.98 10.08 0.03
CA ALA A 504 6.68 9.10 0.86
C ALA A 504 7.38 9.78 2.05
N SER A 505 7.07 9.33 3.26
CA SER A 505 7.68 9.77 4.52
C SER A 505 8.85 8.86 4.92
N TYR A 506 9.94 9.49 5.34
CA TYR A 506 11.11 8.83 5.89
C TYR A 506 11.49 9.58 7.16
N HIS A 507 11.19 9.00 8.33
CA HIS A 507 11.41 9.70 9.59
C HIS A 507 11.87 8.83 10.74
N HIS A 508 12.57 9.46 11.68
CA HIS A 508 13.06 8.80 12.89
C HIS A 508 13.94 7.57 12.61
N ASN A 509 14.57 7.52 11.43
CA ASN A 509 15.49 6.45 11.06
C ASN A 509 16.92 6.79 11.49
N LEU A 510 17.74 5.75 11.71
CA LEU A 510 19.18 5.87 11.89
C LEU A 510 19.90 5.33 10.65
N LEU A 511 20.69 6.17 10.00
CA LEU A 511 21.57 5.80 8.90
C LEU A 511 23.01 5.92 9.40
N ALA A 512 23.65 4.81 9.71
CA ALA A 512 24.96 4.83 10.37
C ALA A 512 26.01 4.09 9.54
N HIS A 513 27.22 4.63 9.46
CA HIS A 513 28.36 3.89 8.91
C HIS A 513 28.21 3.51 7.43
N ASN A 514 27.51 4.33 6.64
CA ASN A 514 27.36 4.14 5.19
C ASN A 514 28.18 5.19 4.43
N ASN A 515 28.97 4.79 3.44
CA ASN A 515 29.80 5.70 2.66
C ASN A 515 29.00 6.79 1.94
N GLY A 516 27.76 6.47 1.53
CA GLY A 516 26.95 7.39 0.75
C GLY A 516 25.47 7.12 0.74
N ARG A 517 24.72 7.98 0.01
CA ARG A 517 23.28 7.83 -0.22
C ARG A 517 22.47 7.69 1.08
N ASN A 518 22.86 8.47 2.08
CA ASN A 518 22.15 8.61 3.35
C ASN A 518 20.95 9.56 3.25
N TRP A 519 20.56 9.90 2.02
CA TRP A 519 19.40 9.37 1.29
C TRP A 519 19.71 9.63 -0.19
N SER A 520 19.40 8.73 -1.12
CA SER A 520 19.43 9.08 -2.55
C SER A 520 18.02 9.29 -3.07
N MET A 521 17.70 10.51 -3.46
CA MET A 521 16.40 10.89 -4.00
C MET A 521 16.32 10.43 -5.45
N GLY A 522 15.58 9.34 -5.68
CA GLY A 522 15.31 8.76 -7.00
C GLY A 522 13.89 9.03 -7.44
N GLY A 523 13.53 10.32 -7.59
CA GLY A 523 12.17 10.75 -7.91
C GLY A 523 11.65 10.25 -9.26
N GLY A 524 12.54 9.97 -10.21
CA GLY A 524 12.18 9.45 -11.53
C GLY A 524 11.41 10.47 -12.37
N LEU A 525 10.74 9.98 -13.42
CA LEU A 525 9.91 10.78 -14.30
C LEU A 525 8.50 10.23 -14.38
N LEU A 526 7.51 11.12 -14.42
CA LEU A 526 6.13 10.83 -14.80
C LEU A 526 5.78 11.72 -16.00
N ASP A 527 5.34 11.12 -17.10
CA ASP A 527 4.99 11.81 -18.36
C ASP A 527 6.07 12.79 -18.85
N GLY A 528 7.34 12.38 -18.70
CA GLY A 528 8.51 13.18 -19.10
C GLY A 528 8.85 14.35 -18.18
N LYS A 529 8.15 14.51 -17.05
CA LYS A 529 8.43 15.51 -16.01
C LYS A 529 9.02 14.85 -14.76
N TYR A 530 9.85 15.56 -14.02
CA TYR A 530 10.35 15.08 -12.72
C TYR A 530 9.19 14.72 -11.79
N ALA A 531 9.32 13.57 -11.12
CA ALA A 531 8.37 13.07 -10.14
C ALA A 531 9.02 12.92 -8.76
N GLY A 532 8.24 12.44 -7.79
CA GLY A 532 8.69 12.19 -6.42
C GLY A 532 8.36 13.33 -5.46
N HIS A 533 7.53 13.01 -4.46
CA HIS A 533 7.22 13.85 -3.31
C HIS A 533 7.78 13.17 -2.05
N LEU A 534 8.78 13.76 -1.41
CA LEU A 534 9.53 13.13 -0.31
C LEU A 534 9.48 13.97 0.97
N ASP A 535 9.00 13.38 2.06
CA ASP A 535 8.97 13.98 3.39
C ASP A 535 10.05 13.37 4.28
N LEU A 536 11.21 14.02 4.36
CA LEU A 536 12.40 13.55 5.06
C LEU A 536 12.59 14.35 6.36
N PHE A 537 12.16 13.82 7.49
CA PHE A 537 12.24 14.56 8.75
C PHE A 537 12.71 13.74 9.94
N ASN A 538 13.38 14.39 10.89
CA ASN A 538 13.85 13.78 12.14
C ASN A 538 14.67 12.48 11.98
N ASN A 539 15.40 12.32 10.88
CA ASN A 539 16.35 11.23 10.72
C ASN A 539 17.70 11.58 11.39
N VAL A 540 18.40 10.55 11.86
CA VAL A 540 19.77 10.65 12.37
C VAL A 540 20.72 9.99 11.38
N CYS A 541 21.78 10.68 11.02
CA CYS A 541 22.83 10.13 10.17
C CYS A 541 24.18 10.22 10.86
N TYR A 542 24.98 9.16 10.84
CA TYR A 542 26.27 9.10 11.52
C TYR A 542 27.37 8.48 10.65
N ASN A 543 28.56 9.10 10.70
CA ASN A 543 29.79 8.58 10.10
C ASN A 543 29.68 8.25 8.61
N TRP A 544 28.98 9.10 7.83
CA TRP A 544 28.96 8.93 6.38
C TRP A 544 30.34 9.20 5.77
N GLY A 545 30.61 8.67 4.58
CA GLY A 545 31.88 8.84 3.90
C GLY A 545 31.91 10.07 2.98
N SER A 546 31.76 9.81 1.68
CA SER A 546 31.87 10.83 0.62
C SER A 546 30.54 11.50 0.26
N ARG A 547 29.39 10.93 0.66
CA ARG A 547 28.06 11.42 0.29
C ARG A 547 27.09 11.37 1.48
N ALA A 548 26.28 12.41 1.66
CA ALA A 548 25.17 12.44 2.62
C ALA A 548 23.84 12.17 1.88
N THR A 549 22.92 13.13 1.84
CA THR A 549 21.72 13.10 1.00
C THR A 549 21.99 13.73 -0.37
N ASP A 550 21.60 13.05 -1.45
CA ASP A 550 21.77 13.51 -2.83
C ASP A 550 20.68 12.97 -3.76
N GLY A 551 20.82 13.19 -5.07
CA GLY A 551 19.80 12.83 -6.06
C GLY A 551 18.83 13.97 -6.34
N GLY A 552 17.71 13.64 -6.98
CA GLY A 552 16.69 14.61 -7.35
C GLY A 552 15.27 14.04 -7.34
N ALA A 553 14.34 14.85 -6.84
CA ALA A 553 12.90 14.61 -6.84
C ALA A 553 12.15 15.92 -7.07
N HIS A 554 10.89 15.84 -7.48
CA HIS A 554 10.08 17.02 -7.81
C HIS A 554 9.96 17.99 -6.63
N GLU A 555 9.54 17.48 -5.47
CA GLU A 555 9.31 18.26 -4.25
C GLU A 555 9.76 17.50 -3.01
N VAL A 556 10.59 18.14 -2.18
CA VAL A 556 11.20 17.48 -1.02
C VAL A 556 11.14 18.40 0.20
N ASN A 557 10.53 17.92 1.29
CA ASN A 557 10.73 18.49 2.61
C ASN A 557 11.91 17.77 3.28
N PHE A 558 12.89 18.51 3.78
CA PHE A 558 14.05 18.00 4.52
C PHE A 558 14.19 18.76 5.84
N VAL A 559 13.57 18.26 6.90
CA VAL A 559 13.27 19.05 8.11
C VAL A 559 13.73 18.38 9.41
N GLY A 560 14.44 19.11 10.27
CA GLY A 560 14.73 18.65 11.63
C GLY A 560 15.62 17.39 11.71
N ASN A 561 16.45 17.13 10.70
CA ASN A 561 17.37 15.98 10.70
C ASN A 561 18.68 16.30 11.43
N TYR A 562 19.29 15.28 12.05
CA TYR A 562 20.56 15.40 12.78
C TYR A 562 21.67 14.58 12.11
N TYR A 563 22.67 15.25 11.55
CA TYR A 563 23.79 14.61 10.87
C TYR A 563 25.07 14.80 11.69
N LYS A 564 25.61 13.72 12.24
CA LYS A 564 26.82 13.72 13.05
C LYS A 564 28.00 13.22 12.24
N MET A 565 28.97 14.09 11.98
CA MET A 565 30.22 13.68 11.32
C MET A 565 30.95 12.66 12.19
N GLY A 566 31.54 11.65 11.54
CA GLY A 566 32.34 10.62 12.20
C GLY A 566 33.71 10.46 11.53
N PRO A 567 34.54 9.52 12.01
CA PRO A 567 35.90 9.31 11.51
C PRO A 567 36.06 9.11 9.99
N ALA A 568 35.06 8.62 9.27
CA ALA A 568 35.08 8.45 7.80
C ALA A 568 34.61 9.69 7.02
N THR A 569 34.03 10.70 7.70
CA THR A 569 33.35 11.79 7.02
C THR A 569 34.30 12.77 6.35
N THR A 570 34.11 12.93 5.03
CA THR A 570 34.95 13.79 4.20
C THR A 570 34.19 14.97 3.56
N GLN A 571 32.86 14.89 3.47
CA GLN A 571 32.01 15.92 2.87
C GLN A 571 31.04 16.51 3.91
N PRO A 572 31.09 17.83 4.18
CA PRO A 572 30.19 18.50 5.14
C PRO A 572 28.76 18.83 4.64
N ILE A 573 28.44 18.72 3.34
CA ILE A 573 27.10 19.04 2.82
C ILE A 573 26.12 17.94 3.20
N LEU A 574 24.94 18.32 3.70
CA LEU A 574 23.88 17.38 4.06
C LEU A 574 22.99 17.03 2.87
N LEU A 575 22.58 18.03 2.08
CA LEU A 575 21.70 17.84 0.92
C LEU A 575 22.34 18.42 -0.35
N CYS A 576 22.59 17.55 -1.33
CA CYS A 576 22.99 17.94 -2.68
C CYS A 576 21.83 17.75 -3.66
N ALA A 577 21.24 18.85 -4.12
CA ALA A 577 20.22 18.85 -5.17
C ALA A 577 20.88 18.53 -6.52
N ASP A 578 20.76 17.29 -6.97
CA ASP A 578 21.26 16.84 -8.27
C ASP A 578 20.19 17.07 -9.33
N LEU A 579 20.39 18.14 -10.11
CA LEU A 579 19.50 18.52 -11.19
C LEU A 579 19.96 17.85 -12.48
N GLU A 580 19.32 16.75 -12.84
CA GLU A 580 19.87 15.75 -13.76
C GLU A 580 19.83 16.15 -15.23
N GLY A 581 18.94 17.05 -15.64
CA GLY A 581 18.78 17.45 -17.05
C GLY A 581 18.10 16.39 -17.93
N THR A 582 17.32 15.49 -17.33
CA THR A 582 16.70 14.34 -18.02
C THR A 582 15.19 14.46 -18.20
N GLY A 583 14.53 15.36 -17.45
CA GLY A 583 13.08 15.59 -17.49
C GLY A 583 12.70 17.07 -17.55
N GLY A 584 11.43 17.33 -17.87
CA GLY A 584 10.81 18.65 -17.72
C GLY A 584 10.32 18.92 -16.29
N GLY A 585 9.85 20.14 -16.02
CA GLY A 585 9.39 20.54 -14.69
C GLY A 585 10.53 20.95 -13.75
N SER A 586 10.23 21.05 -12.46
CA SER A 586 11.18 21.48 -11.42
C SER A 586 11.60 20.34 -10.51
N GLN A 587 12.73 20.52 -9.84
CA GLN A 587 13.13 19.78 -8.65
C GLN A 587 13.43 20.82 -7.57
N SER A 588 12.63 20.84 -6.51
CA SER A 588 12.66 21.87 -5.47
C SER A 588 12.64 21.26 -4.07
N TYR A 589 13.26 21.94 -3.12
CA TYR A 589 13.57 21.44 -1.79
C TYR A 589 13.23 22.49 -0.74
N TYR A 590 12.67 22.07 0.38
CA TYR A 590 12.46 22.87 1.58
C TYR A 590 13.35 22.34 2.69
N MET A 591 14.29 23.15 3.17
CA MET A 591 15.21 22.78 4.25
C MET A 591 14.98 23.65 5.47
N SER A 592 14.75 23.04 6.63
CA SER A 592 14.53 23.76 7.89
C SER A 592 14.95 22.95 9.11
N GLY A 593 15.56 23.60 10.11
CA GLY A 593 15.84 22.99 11.41
C GLY A 593 16.85 21.83 11.41
N ASN A 594 17.56 21.56 10.31
CA ASN A 594 18.58 20.51 10.26
C ASN A 594 19.86 20.95 10.98
N ILE A 595 20.56 20.00 11.59
CA ILE A 595 21.83 20.21 12.30
C ILE A 595 22.90 19.30 11.72
N ARG A 596 24.09 19.87 11.47
CA ARG A 596 25.33 19.10 11.33
C ARG A 596 26.19 19.26 12.57
N GLU A 597 26.51 18.18 13.27
CA GLU A 597 27.58 18.14 14.28
C GLU A 597 28.90 17.82 13.58
N ASN A 598 29.86 18.73 13.69
CA ASN A 598 31.18 18.65 13.06
C ASN A 598 32.13 17.73 13.85
N LEU A 599 33.28 17.38 13.27
CA LEU A 599 34.31 16.54 13.92
C LEU A 599 34.85 17.14 15.23
N ASP A 600 34.83 18.47 15.35
CA ASP A 600 35.21 19.21 16.57
C ASP A 600 34.03 19.41 17.54
N GLN A 601 32.90 18.74 17.29
CA GLN A 601 31.64 18.80 18.04
C GLN A 601 30.89 20.14 17.97
N THR A 602 31.36 21.10 17.17
CA THR A 602 30.59 22.31 16.89
C THR A 602 29.37 21.97 16.03
N LYS A 603 28.29 22.75 16.15
CA LYS A 603 27.06 22.53 15.39
C LYS A 603 26.87 23.61 14.32
N THR A 604 26.57 23.19 13.10
CA THR A 604 26.18 24.07 11.99
C THR A 604 24.67 23.96 11.77
N THR A 605 23.97 25.09 11.90
CA THR A 605 22.50 25.19 11.77
C THR A 605 22.05 26.14 10.66
N ASP A 606 22.98 26.90 10.06
CA ASP A 606 22.72 27.70 8.87
C ASP A 606 22.43 26.77 7.69
N GLN A 607 21.17 26.73 7.24
CA GLN A 607 20.73 25.82 6.19
C GLN A 607 21.48 26.03 4.87
N THR A 608 21.92 27.26 4.58
CA THR A 608 22.66 27.56 3.34
C THR A 608 24.05 26.92 3.32
N ALA A 609 24.67 26.76 4.49
CA ALA A 609 25.95 26.08 4.65
C ALA A 609 25.85 24.54 4.61
N LEU A 610 24.62 24.00 4.62
CA LEU A 610 24.32 22.55 4.62
C LEU A 610 23.87 22.04 3.25
N GLN A 611 23.66 22.91 2.26
CA GLN A 611 23.06 22.58 0.98
C GLN A 611 23.99 22.85 -0.21
N LYS A 612 23.78 22.13 -1.32
CA LYS A 612 24.51 22.33 -2.58
C LYS A 612 23.60 22.05 -3.78
N ILE A 613 23.84 22.76 -4.89
CA ILE A 613 23.22 22.48 -6.20
C ILE A 613 24.28 21.91 -7.13
N ARG A 614 23.95 20.83 -7.84
CA ARG A 614 24.79 20.24 -8.87
C ARG A 614 23.96 19.97 -10.12
N THR A 615 24.34 20.58 -11.25
CA THR A 615 23.66 20.39 -12.53
C THR A 615 24.39 19.37 -13.39
N LYS A 616 23.65 18.55 -14.14
CA LYS A 616 24.14 17.63 -15.18
C LYS A 616 23.43 17.89 -16.50
N ASN A 617 23.92 17.31 -17.59
CA ASN A 617 23.31 17.36 -18.93
C ASN A 617 22.89 18.77 -19.40
N LYS A 618 23.66 19.80 -19.03
CA LYS A 618 23.38 21.22 -19.32
C LYS A 618 22.00 21.69 -18.81
N GLN A 619 21.51 21.13 -17.71
CA GLN A 619 20.27 21.55 -17.07
C GLN A 619 20.28 23.07 -16.87
N LYS A 620 19.32 23.75 -17.51
CA LYS A 620 19.01 25.15 -17.23
C LYS A 620 18.13 25.20 -15.99
N VAL A 621 18.49 26.03 -15.01
CA VAL A 621 17.71 26.23 -13.78
C VAL A 621 17.01 27.58 -13.89
N ASP A 622 15.72 27.55 -14.22
CA ASP A 622 14.83 28.73 -14.31
C ASP A 622 13.68 28.68 -13.30
N TRP A 623 13.88 27.97 -12.19
CA TRP A 623 13.02 27.91 -11.02
C TRP A 623 13.83 28.09 -9.73
N GLU A 624 13.15 28.29 -8.61
CA GLU A 624 13.77 28.36 -7.28
C GLU A 624 13.98 26.93 -6.74
N VAL A 625 15.24 26.55 -6.58
CA VAL A 625 15.61 25.19 -6.11
C VAL A 625 15.34 25.03 -4.62
N PHE A 626 15.68 26.01 -3.79
CA PHE A 626 15.43 25.96 -2.35
C PHE A 626 14.33 26.94 -1.97
N ARG A 627 13.16 26.41 -1.55
CA ARG A 627 11.98 27.18 -1.15
C ARG A 627 12.00 27.47 0.35
N ASN A 628 11.18 28.44 0.77
CA ASN A 628 11.07 28.87 2.17
C ASN A 628 9.82 28.35 2.91
N HIS A 629 9.01 27.51 2.28
CA HIS A 629 7.83 26.87 2.85
C HIS A 629 7.78 25.39 2.44
N PRO A 630 7.17 24.52 3.26
CA PRO A 630 7.00 23.10 2.92
C PRO A 630 6.02 22.93 1.75
N PHE A 631 6.21 21.85 0.98
CA PHE A 631 5.35 21.51 -0.17
C PHE A 631 4.05 20.82 0.25
N PHE A 632 4.14 20.00 1.30
CA PHE A 632 3.04 19.23 1.87
C PHE A 632 3.21 19.11 3.39
N PRO A 633 2.15 18.82 4.17
CA PRO A 633 2.27 18.61 5.61
C PRO A 633 3.02 17.31 5.91
N SER A 634 3.85 17.32 6.95
CA SER A 634 4.35 16.09 7.55
C SER A 634 3.22 15.49 8.40
N LEU A 635 2.70 14.32 8.02
CA LEU A 635 1.59 13.64 8.71
C LEU A 635 2.04 12.95 10.03
N ALA A 636 2.86 13.67 10.79
CA ALA A 636 3.54 13.26 12.01
C ALA A 636 3.96 14.53 12.77
N LYS A 637 4.27 14.42 14.05
CA LYS A 637 4.87 15.53 14.78
C LYS A 637 6.34 15.69 14.38
N VAL A 638 6.69 16.85 13.81
CA VAL A 638 8.09 17.20 13.57
C VAL A 638 8.74 17.73 14.85
N GLU A 639 9.81 17.08 15.26
CA GLU A 639 10.63 17.44 16.42
C GLU A 639 11.81 18.35 16.03
N SER A 640 12.50 18.92 17.02
CA SER A 640 13.81 19.54 16.76
C SER A 640 14.85 18.45 16.43
N ALA A 641 15.89 18.79 15.68
CA ALA A 641 16.95 17.82 15.37
C ALA A 641 17.65 17.25 16.62
N GLU A 642 17.80 18.05 17.68
CA GLU A 642 18.32 17.56 18.97
C GLU A 642 17.38 16.53 19.62
N ALA A 643 16.07 16.77 19.54
CA ALA A 643 15.08 15.84 20.05
C ALA A 643 15.09 14.53 19.25
N ALA A 644 15.11 14.63 17.92
CA ALA A 644 15.25 13.50 17.01
C ALA A 644 16.49 12.67 17.35
N TYR A 645 17.64 13.31 17.59
CA TYR A 645 18.86 12.60 17.98
C TYR A 645 18.68 11.75 19.25
N LYS A 646 18.05 12.29 20.30
CA LYS A 646 17.81 11.53 21.54
C LYS A 646 16.74 10.45 21.35
N ASN A 647 15.67 10.75 20.61
CA ASN A 647 14.51 9.88 20.46
C ASN A 647 14.81 8.70 19.55
N VAL A 648 15.40 8.93 18.37
CA VAL A 648 15.83 7.87 17.44
C VAL A 648 16.79 6.91 18.12
N LEU A 649 17.84 7.41 18.79
CA LEU A 649 18.81 6.53 19.46
C LEU A 649 18.23 5.75 20.64
N SER A 650 17.02 6.07 21.09
CA SER A 650 16.31 5.34 22.13
C SER A 650 15.33 4.31 21.57
N ASP A 651 14.90 4.44 20.31
CA ASP A 651 13.79 3.69 19.72
C ASP A 651 13.95 3.49 18.21
N VAL A 652 15.07 2.90 17.79
CA VAL A 652 15.37 2.61 16.38
C VAL A 652 15.79 1.16 16.21
N GLY A 653 15.58 0.64 15.00
CA GLY A 653 15.95 -0.71 14.61
C GLY A 653 14.95 -1.75 15.08
N CYS A 654 15.24 -3.01 14.78
CA CYS A 654 14.51 -4.15 15.32
C CYS A 654 14.81 -4.28 16.81
N ASN A 655 14.11 -3.50 17.64
CA ASN A 655 14.31 -3.45 19.08
C ASN A 655 13.36 -4.39 19.86
N MET A 656 12.40 -5.02 19.17
CA MET A 656 11.58 -6.12 19.68
C MET A 656 11.83 -7.41 18.88
N PRO A 657 11.93 -8.58 19.53
CA PRO A 657 11.87 -8.77 20.99
C PRO A 657 13.09 -8.20 21.75
N GLU A 658 14.24 -8.04 21.09
CA GLU A 658 15.45 -7.45 21.67
C GLU A 658 16.37 -7.00 20.55
N LEU A 659 17.13 -5.91 20.71
CA LEU A 659 18.23 -5.53 19.80
C LEU A 659 19.33 -6.61 19.75
N ASP A 660 19.94 -6.78 18.57
CA ASP A 660 21.13 -7.61 18.43
C ASP A 660 22.43 -6.84 18.67
N ASN A 661 23.57 -7.53 18.63
CA ASN A 661 24.86 -6.94 18.96
C ASN A 661 25.28 -5.84 17.98
N HIS A 662 24.90 -5.96 16.70
CA HIS A 662 25.18 -4.97 15.67
C HIS A 662 24.39 -3.68 15.92
N ASP A 663 23.08 -3.80 16.13
CA ASP A 663 22.22 -2.64 16.33
C ASP A 663 22.60 -1.89 17.63
N VAL A 664 22.96 -2.63 18.69
CA VAL A 664 23.51 -2.05 19.92
C VAL A 664 24.80 -1.26 19.62
N ARG A 665 25.73 -1.83 18.84
CA ARG A 665 26.97 -1.16 18.47
C ARG A 665 26.71 0.10 17.65
N MET A 666 25.80 0.07 16.67
CA MET A 666 25.44 1.23 15.85
C MET A 666 24.93 2.40 16.69
N ILE A 667 24.06 2.13 17.67
CA ILE A 667 23.53 3.14 18.59
C ILE A 667 24.66 3.70 19.47
N ASP A 668 25.47 2.82 20.07
CA ASP A 668 26.54 3.22 20.99
C ASP A 668 27.66 4.00 20.29
N GLU A 669 28.06 3.58 19.08
CA GLU A 669 29.05 4.28 18.25
C GLU A 669 28.56 5.66 17.83
N THR A 670 27.27 5.78 17.47
CA THR A 670 26.63 7.07 17.17
C THR A 670 26.65 7.99 18.39
N LEU A 671 26.26 7.48 19.57
CA LEU A 671 26.27 8.25 20.82
C LEU A 671 27.67 8.77 21.18
N GLN A 672 28.69 7.93 20.98
CA GLN A 672 30.07 8.21 21.34
C GLN A 672 30.82 9.04 20.30
N GLY A 673 30.35 9.08 19.05
CA GLY A 673 31.09 9.69 17.93
C GLY A 673 32.40 8.94 17.64
N LYS A 674 32.38 7.61 17.78
CA LYS A 674 33.53 6.72 17.53
C LYS A 674 33.16 5.60 16.57
N THR A 675 34.15 4.80 16.21
CA THR A 675 33.92 3.53 15.55
C THR A 675 34.91 2.47 16.02
N SER A 676 34.48 1.22 16.05
CA SER A 676 35.32 0.06 16.39
C SER A 676 35.76 -0.76 15.17
N THR A 677 35.24 -0.47 13.97
CA THR A 677 35.51 -1.22 12.74
C THR A 677 36.35 -0.41 11.75
N GLU A 678 37.00 -1.10 10.81
CA GLU A 678 37.75 -0.49 9.71
C GLU A 678 37.66 -1.41 8.48
N GLY A 679 37.33 -0.86 7.31
CA GLY A 679 37.23 -1.64 6.08
C GLY A 679 38.55 -2.29 5.71
N HIS A 680 38.52 -3.60 5.42
CA HIS A 680 39.74 -4.37 5.16
C HIS A 680 40.54 -3.91 3.94
N TYR A 681 39.87 -3.45 2.88
CA TYR A 681 40.51 -3.02 1.63
C TYR A 681 40.68 -1.50 1.59
N THR A 682 39.69 -0.77 2.10
CA THR A 682 39.65 0.69 1.99
C THR A 682 40.32 1.40 3.17
N HIS A 683 40.54 0.72 4.29
CA HIS A 683 41.04 1.28 5.55
C HIS A 683 40.18 2.45 6.08
N LYS A 684 38.89 2.49 5.70
CA LYS A 684 37.97 3.52 6.13
C LYS A 684 37.34 3.14 7.46
N LYS A 685 37.48 4.03 8.43
CA LYS A 685 37.01 3.83 9.81
C LYS A 685 35.50 3.78 9.88
N GLY A 686 34.97 2.63 10.28
CA GLY A 686 33.55 2.40 10.38
C GLY A 686 32.84 2.23 9.04
N LEU A 687 33.55 2.05 7.93
CA LEU A 687 32.95 1.67 6.65
C LEU A 687 33.52 0.30 6.27
N ILE A 688 32.79 -0.76 6.61
CA ILE A 688 33.26 -2.13 6.39
C ILE A 688 33.22 -2.51 4.91
N ASP A 689 34.14 -3.37 4.48
CA ASP A 689 34.16 -3.88 3.11
C ASP A 689 33.58 -5.31 3.01
N ARG A 690 33.52 -6.00 4.14
CA ARG A 690 32.96 -7.34 4.32
C ARG A 690 32.50 -7.53 5.76
N GLU A 691 31.64 -8.52 5.98
CA GLU A 691 31.03 -8.80 7.28
C GLU A 691 32.08 -9.10 8.36
N SER A 692 33.19 -9.77 8.01
CA SER A 692 34.29 -10.11 8.93
C SER A 692 35.11 -8.91 9.42
N ASP A 693 34.88 -7.70 8.87
CA ASP A 693 35.48 -6.46 9.40
C ASP A 693 34.74 -5.96 10.66
N SER A 694 33.61 -6.61 10.97
CA SER A 694 32.76 -6.42 12.14
C SER A 694 32.61 -7.75 12.91
N GLU A 695 31.57 -7.87 13.75
CA GLU A 695 31.22 -9.09 14.46
C GLU A 695 30.87 -10.30 13.57
N GLY A 696 30.55 -10.09 12.28
CA GLY A 696 30.10 -11.14 11.37
C GLY A 696 28.79 -11.82 11.81
N PHE A 697 28.28 -12.77 11.02
CA PHE A 697 26.97 -13.40 11.33
C PHE A 697 26.94 -14.14 12.68
N GLU A 698 28.05 -14.76 13.09
CA GLU A 698 28.14 -15.50 14.36
C GLU A 698 28.12 -14.55 15.57
N GLY A 699 28.71 -13.36 15.43
CA GLY A 699 28.79 -12.37 16.50
C GLY A 699 27.53 -11.52 16.70
N LEU A 700 26.52 -11.63 15.83
CA LEU A 700 25.20 -10.99 16.00
C LEU A 700 24.42 -11.56 17.21
N ASN A 701 24.75 -12.79 17.62
CA ASN A 701 24.09 -13.53 18.69
C ASN A 701 22.59 -13.81 18.40
N ILE A 702 22.23 -14.05 17.13
CA ILE A 702 20.88 -14.52 16.76
C ILE A 702 20.76 -16.01 17.13
N ILE A 703 19.88 -16.33 18.08
CA ILE A 703 19.71 -17.70 18.60
C ILE A 703 18.48 -18.39 18.02
N THR A 704 18.59 -19.69 17.77
CA THR A 704 17.43 -20.50 17.40
C THR A 704 16.55 -20.75 18.63
N ALA A 705 15.25 -20.48 18.51
CA ALA A 705 14.26 -20.80 19.51
C ALA A 705 12.93 -21.22 18.85
N SER A 706 12.10 -21.96 19.56
CA SER A 706 10.75 -22.33 19.11
C SER A 706 9.76 -22.20 20.25
N ARG A 707 8.51 -21.85 19.93
CA ARG A 707 7.40 -21.87 20.88
C ARG A 707 7.11 -23.31 21.31
N PRO A 708 6.71 -23.54 22.57
CA PRO A 708 6.27 -24.86 23.01
C PRO A 708 4.93 -25.24 22.35
N ALA A 709 4.64 -26.54 22.27
CA ALA A 709 3.34 -27.02 21.82
C ALA A 709 2.22 -26.51 22.74
N GLY A 710 1.07 -26.13 22.16
CA GLY A 710 -0.07 -25.58 22.91
C GLY A 710 0.19 -24.19 23.49
N TRP A 711 1.12 -23.43 22.90
CA TRP A 711 1.35 -22.02 23.27
C TRP A 711 0.20 -21.10 22.82
N ASP A 712 -0.42 -21.46 21.70
CA ASP A 712 -1.59 -20.87 21.06
C ASP A 712 -2.44 -22.07 20.60
N SER A 713 -3.54 -22.34 21.30
CA SER A 713 -4.30 -23.59 21.17
C SER A 713 -5.26 -23.60 19.98
N ASP A 714 -5.68 -22.45 19.47
CA ASP A 714 -6.57 -22.32 18.30
C ASP A 714 -5.90 -21.75 17.04
N GLN A 715 -4.61 -21.40 17.14
CA GLN A 715 -3.73 -20.98 16.03
C GLN A 715 -4.18 -19.66 15.41
N ASP A 716 -4.65 -18.73 16.24
CA ASP A 716 -5.14 -17.43 15.82
C ASP A 716 -4.10 -16.30 15.96
N GLY A 717 -2.88 -16.66 16.39
CA GLY A 717 -1.72 -15.78 16.51
C GLY A 717 -1.58 -15.12 17.88
N MET A 718 -2.53 -15.35 18.80
CA MET A 718 -2.49 -14.89 20.18
C MET A 718 -2.21 -16.07 21.12
N PRO A 719 -1.33 -15.91 22.13
CA PRO A 719 -1.06 -17.02 23.02
C PRO A 719 -2.11 -17.15 24.12
N ASP A 720 -2.36 -18.40 24.54
CA ASP A 720 -3.37 -18.75 25.55
C ASP A 720 -3.28 -17.91 26.83
N TRP A 721 -2.06 -17.59 27.27
CA TRP A 721 -1.85 -16.81 28.50
C TRP A 721 -2.27 -15.35 28.30
N TRP A 722 -2.04 -14.78 27.13
CA TRP A 722 -2.41 -13.40 26.83
C TRP A 722 -3.92 -13.29 26.68
N GLU A 723 -4.51 -14.25 25.96
CA GLU A 723 -5.96 -14.32 25.79
C GLU A 723 -6.71 -14.48 27.12
N LYS A 724 -6.24 -15.35 28.01
CA LYS A 724 -6.79 -15.47 29.37
C LYS A 724 -6.72 -14.17 30.16
N ALA A 725 -5.66 -13.38 29.97
CA ALA A 725 -5.45 -12.13 30.68
C ALA A 725 -6.23 -10.97 30.04
N TYR A 726 -6.39 -10.98 28.72
CA TYR A 726 -7.16 -10.02 27.94
C TYR A 726 -8.67 -10.30 28.03
N GLY A 727 -9.05 -11.56 28.28
CA GLY A 727 -10.42 -12.03 28.46
C GLY A 727 -11.08 -12.57 27.19
N THR A 728 -10.30 -13.06 26.23
CA THR A 728 -10.78 -13.86 25.07
C THR A 728 -10.76 -15.36 25.41
N ASN A 729 -11.17 -16.22 24.48
CA ASN A 729 -11.24 -17.66 24.70
C ASN A 729 -10.12 -18.38 23.93
N PRO A 730 -9.12 -18.97 24.60
CA PRO A 730 -7.97 -19.64 23.98
C PRO A 730 -8.23 -20.87 23.12
N THR A 731 -9.48 -21.18 22.83
CA THR A 731 -9.87 -22.37 22.07
C THR A 731 -10.80 -22.02 20.91
N VAL A 732 -10.97 -20.73 20.64
CA VAL A 732 -11.86 -20.19 19.62
C VAL A 732 -11.13 -19.04 18.94
N ALA A 733 -10.67 -19.30 17.71
CA ALA A 733 -10.01 -18.28 16.90
C ALA A 733 -10.90 -17.04 16.77
N ASP A 734 -10.50 -15.98 17.48
CA ASP A 734 -11.21 -14.70 17.55
C ASP A 734 -10.29 -13.51 17.23
N ASN A 735 -9.12 -13.79 16.67
CA ASN A 735 -8.13 -12.85 16.12
C ASN A 735 -8.71 -11.65 15.35
N ASN A 736 -9.82 -11.82 14.64
CA ASN A 736 -10.51 -10.79 13.85
C ASN A 736 -11.68 -10.08 14.58
N GLY A 737 -11.97 -10.46 15.82
CA GLY A 737 -12.91 -9.76 16.70
C GLY A 737 -12.36 -8.41 17.17
N ASP A 738 -13.23 -7.55 17.69
CA ASP A 738 -12.91 -6.21 18.22
C ASP A 738 -13.43 -6.13 19.67
N LYS A 739 -12.75 -6.82 20.60
CA LYS A 739 -13.20 -6.90 22.00
C LYS A 739 -13.17 -5.54 22.69
N SER A 740 -12.16 -4.71 22.39
CA SER A 740 -11.97 -3.38 23.00
C SER A 740 -12.93 -2.33 22.44
N GLY A 741 -13.49 -2.55 21.24
CA GLY A 741 -14.39 -1.60 20.57
C GLY A 741 -13.66 -0.39 20.00
N ASN A 742 -12.33 -0.45 19.90
CA ASN A 742 -11.49 0.65 19.39
C ASN A 742 -11.13 0.48 17.91
N HIS A 743 -11.69 -0.53 17.24
CA HIS A 743 -11.46 -0.85 15.84
C HIS A 743 -10.03 -1.33 15.54
N PHE A 744 -9.34 -1.92 16.50
CA PHE A 744 -8.24 -2.86 16.27
C PHE A 744 -8.73 -4.27 16.54
N THR A 745 -8.29 -5.23 15.73
CA THR A 745 -8.67 -6.62 16.00
C THR A 745 -7.96 -7.14 17.26
N ASN A 746 -8.48 -8.21 17.88
CA ASN A 746 -7.85 -8.83 19.06
C ASN A 746 -6.37 -9.18 18.78
N LEU A 747 -6.06 -9.70 17.59
CA LEU A 747 -4.69 -9.95 17.17
C LEU A 747 -3.86 -8.65 17.09
N GLU A 748 -4.41 -7.58 16.53
CA GLU A 748 -3.70 -6.29 16.49
C GLU A 748 -3.40 -5.77 17.89
N GLU A 749 -4.32 -5.93 18.85
CA GLU A 749 -4.10 -5.58 20.26
C GLU A 749 -2.94 -6.36 20.86
N TYR A 750 -2.86 -7.67 20.61
CA TYR A 750 -1.71 -8.48 21.02
C TYR A 750 -0.42 -7.99 20.35
N LEU A 751 -0.41 -7.80 19.03
CA LEU A 751 0.75 -7.34 18.26
C LEU A 751 1.26 -5.97 18.73
N ASN A 752 0.35 -5.06 19.11
CA ASN A 752 0.68 -3.75 19.65
C ASN A 752 1.24 -3.86 21.07
N TRP A 753 0.73 -4.78 21.89
CA TRP A 753 1.24 -5.03 23.24
C TRP A 753 2.68 -5.55 23.21
N ILE A 754 3.02 -6.46 22.30
CA ILE A 754 4.40 -6.99 22.15
C ILE A 754 5.34 -6.08 21.33
N ALA A 755 4.82 -5.07 20.63
CA ALA A 755 5.63 -4.07 19.91
C ALA A 755 6.29 -3.04 20.85
N GLU A 756 5.92 -3.05 22.12
CA GLU A 756 6.49 -2.20 23.18
C GLU A 756 7.28 -3.06 24.19
N PRO A 757 8.18 -2.47 24.99
CA PRO A 757 8.88 -3.18 26.07
C PRO A 757 7.90 -3.96 26.95
N ASN A 758 7.96 -5.29 26.90
CA ASN A 758 6.99 -6.15 27.55
C ASN A 758 7.66 -7.23 28.43
N PHE A 759 7.02 -7.56 29.55
CA PHE A 759 7.59 -8.45 30.57
C PHE A 759 6.53 -9.36 31.19
N GLN A 760 6.85 -10.65 31.34
CA GLN A 760 6.06 -11.56 32.16
C GLN A 760 6.70 -11.69 33.54
N ILE A 761 5.97 -11.40 34.62
CA ILE A 761 6.53 -11.22 35.97
C ILE A 761 5.74 -12.00 37.03
N ASP A 762 6.44 -12.49 38.06
CA ASP A 762 5.84 -13.11 39.26
C ASP A 762 5.64 -12.04 40.34
N GLY A 763 4.85 -11.03 39.98
CA GLY A 763 4.42 -9.93 40.84
C GLY A 763 5.45 -8.84 41.19
N LYS A 764 6.72 -8.97 40.76
CA LYS A 764 7.72 -7.90 40.91
C LYS A 764 8.75 -7.89 39.77
N ALA A 765 9.19 -6.70 39.38
CA ALA A 765 10.27 -6.51 38.41
C ALA A 765 11.10 -5.26 38.67
N LYS A 766 12.33 -5.24 38.15
CA LYS A 766 13.22 -4.07 38.13
C LYS A 766 13.76 -3.91 36.72
N ILE A 767 13.36 -2.85 36.04
CA ILE A 767 13.76 -2.56 34.66
C ILE A 767 14.77 -1.42 34.66
N ASP A 768 15.86 -1.57 33.92
CA ASP A 768 16.84 -0.49 33.71
C ASP A 768 16.34 0.44 32.59
N LEU A 769 15.92 1.65 32.97
CA LEU A 769 15.40 2.64 32.04
C LEU A 769 16.48 3.17 31.10
N ALA A 770 17.76 3.12 31.48
CA ALA A 770 18.84 3.59 30.60
C ALA A 770 18.91 2.79 29.29
N THR A 771 18.51 1.52 29.30
CA THR A 771 18.48 0.66 28.12
C THR A 771 17.43 1.08 27.09
N TYR A 772 16.34 1.72 27.54
CA TYR A 772 15.20 2.12 26.70
C TYR A 772 15.19 3.61 26.36
N PHE A 773 16.07 4.39 26.99
CA PHE A 773 16.23 5.83 26.80
C PHE A 773 17.71 6.16 26.50
N ARG A 774 18.36 5.38 25.64
CA ARG A 774 19.81 5.45 25.39
C ARG A 774 20.30 6.80 24.89
N GLY A 775 19.44 7.53 24.16
CA GLY A 775 19.73 8.88 23.70
C GLY A 775 19.84 9.92 24.82
N TYR A 776 19.36 9.60 26.03
CA TYR A 776 19.33 10.50 27.16
C TYR A 776 20.46 10.19 28.14
N LYS A 777 21.42 11.10 28.30
CA LYS A 777 22.65 10.84 29.09
C LYS A 777 22.42 11.04 30.59
N LYS A 778 21.68 12.08 30.97
CA LYS A 778 21.33 12.44 32.35
C LYS A 778 19.82 12.74 32.50
N PRO A 779 18.93 11.82 32.12
CA PRO A 779 17.50 12.06 32.17
C PRO A 779 16.96 12.12 33.60
N VAL A 780 15.89 12.89 33.76
CA VAL A 780 14.93 12.73 34.84
C VAL A 780 13.82 11.79 34.37
N TYR A 781 13.64 10.67 35.07
CA TYR A 781 12.58 9.71 34.78
C TYR A 781 11.35 9.97 35.65
N THR A 782 10.17 9.97 35.03
CA THR A 782 8.89 10.16 35.72
C THR A 782 7.85 9.17 35.20
N ILE A 783 7.03 8.62 36.09
CA ILE A 783 5.84 7.84 35.68
C ILE A 783 4.76 8.85 35.33
N VAL A 784 4.26 8.80 34.10
CA VAL A 784 3.21 9.70 33.61
C VAL A 784 1.83 9.02 33.57
N GLN A 785 1.80 7.70 33.52
CA GLN A 785 0.58 6.90 33.60
C GLN A 785 0.90 5.50 34.13
N ALA A 786 0.00 4.91 34.93
CA ALA A 786 0.03 3.50 35.31
C ALA A 786 -1.41 3.01 35.52
N ASP A 787 -1.73 1.78 35.10
CA ASP A 787 -3.10 1.23 35.20
C ASP A 787 -3.50 0.79 36.64
N GLY A 788 -2.68 1.11 37.65
CA GLY A 788 -3.00 0.86 39.05
C GLY A 788 -2.20 1.75 40.00
N GLU A 789 -2.82 2.16 41.10
CA GLU A 789 -2.17 3.02 42.08
C GLU A 789 -1.07 2.28 42.86
N GLY A 790 0.09 2.90 43.01
CA GLY A 790 1.19 2.38 43.82
C GLY A 790 1.89 1.13 43.28
N ILE A 791 1.54 0.65 42.07
CA ILE A 791 2.12 -0.57 41.49
C ILE A 791 3.52 -0.36 40.91
N ALA A 792 3.93 0.89 40.68
CA ALA A 792 5.19 1.24 40.05
C ALA A 792 5.84 2.48 40.69
N THR A 793 7.16 2.46 40.81
CA THR A 793 7.96 3.60 41.28
C THR A 793 9.26 3.71 40.48
N VAL A 794 9.79 4.92 40.30
CA VAL A 794 11.12 5.15 39.73
C VAL A 794 12.12 5.38 40.87
N LYS A 795 13.23 4.63 40.86
CA LYS A 795 14.34 4.77 41.81
C LYS A 795 15.65 4.93 41.05
N GLY A 796 16.11 6.17 40.89
CA GLY A 796 17.25 6.48 40.03
C GLY A 796 16.93 6.10 38.59
N LYS A 797 17.74 5.22 37.99
CA LYS A 797 17.54 4.71 36.61
C LYS A 797 16.62 3.48 36.52
N LYS A 798 16.01 3.06 37.63
CA LYS A 798 15.24 1.81 37.68
C LYS A 798 13.75 2.07 37.79
N LEU A 799 12.97 1.46 36.92
CA LEU A 799 11.53 1.27 37.13
C LEU A 799 11.35 0.02 38.01
N VAL A 800 10.76 0.21 39.18
CA VAL A 800 10.46 -0.86 40.14
C VAL A 800 8.97 -1.08 40.15
N VAL A 801 8.56 -2.29 39.76
CA VAL A 801 7.15 -2.69 39.68
C VAL A 801 6.86 -3.74 40.74
N LYS A 802 5.70 -3.62 41.40
CA LYS A 802 5.17 -4.59 42.36
C LYS A 802 3.65 -4.64 42.26
N ASN A 803 3.11 -5.78 41.88
CA ASN A 803 1.68 -6.04 41.80
C ASN A 803 1.42 -7.51 42.18
N ASN A 804 0.49 -7.77 43.10
CA ASN A 804 0.20 -9.13 43.58
C ASN A 804 -1.02 -9.76 42.89
N ALA A 805 -1.58 -9.12 41.87
CA ALA A 805 -2.62 -9.74 41.04
C ALA A 805 -2.04 -10.88 40.19
N HIS A 806 -2.93 -11.70 39.62
CA HIS A 806 -2.59 -12.86 38.79
C HIS A 806 -3.41 -12.83 37.51
N ASN A 807 -2.84 -13.36 36.43
CA ASN A 807 -3.46 -13.44 35.11
C ASN A 807 -4.03 -12.09 34.64
N GLN A 808 -3.22 -11.04 34.73
CA GLN A 808 -3.65 -9.68 34.41
C GLN A 808 -2.58 -8.95 33.60
N LEU A 809 -3.03 -8.16 32.61
CA LEU A 809 -2.22 -7.22 31.85
C LEU A 809 -2.28 -5.83 32.50
N PHE A 810 -1.17 -5.11 32.51
CA PHE A 810 -1.14 -3.68 32.84
C PHE A 810 0.05 -2.98 32.17
N THR A 811 -0.07 -1.67 32.00
CA THR A 811 0.96 -0.83 31.39
C THR A 811 1.41 0.27 32.34
N VAL A 812 2.70 0.61 32.27
CA VAL A 812 3.30 1.78 32.94
C VAL A 812 3.96 2.64 31.87
N LYS A 813 3.56 3.91 31.75
CA LYS A 813 4.23 4.87 30.86
C LYS A 813 5.25 5.68 31.63
N VAL A 814 6.48 5.67 31.15
CA VAL A 814 7.60 6.41 31.73
C VAL A 814 8.05 7.47 30.75
N LYS A 815 8.23 8.70 31.25
CA LYS A 815 8.84 9.81 30.53
C LYS A 815 10.29 9.97 30.97
N ALA A 816 11.21 10.03 30.01
CA ALA A 816 12.54 10.58 30.22
C ALA A 816 12.56 12.03 29.75
N GLU A 817 13.15 12.93 30.53
CA GLU A 817 13.31 14.34 30.18
C GLU A 817 14.74 14.81 30.42
N GLU A 818 15.33 15.49 29.43
CA GLU A 818 16.68 16.05 29.49
C GLU A 818 16.79 17.24 28.52
N ASP A 819 17.26 18.40 29.01
CA ASP A 819 17.45 19.63 28.22
C ASP A 819 16.17 20.12 27.50
N GLY A 820 15.00 19.95 28.14
CA GLY A 820 13.70 20.34 27.56
C GLY A 820 13.18 19.42 26.45
N VAL A 821 13.90 18.33 26.16
CA VAL A 821 13.46 17.24 25.28
C VAL A 821 12.91 16.10 26.13
N SER A 822 11.86 15.43 25.65
CA SER A 822 11.31 14.26 26.33
C SER A 822 10.84 13.16 25.39
N LEU A 823 10.94 11.92 25.86
CA LEU A 823 10.36 10.73 25.24
C LEU A 823 9.50 10.02 26.27
N VAL A 824 8.30 9.58 25.86
CA VAL A 824 7.44 8.72 26.67
C VAL A 824 7.43 7.34 26.05
N ARG A 825 7.67 6.30 26.85
CA ARG A 825 7.56 4.90 26.42
C ARG A 825 6.60 4.12 27.30
N SER A 826 5.92 3.16 26.69
CA SER A 826 5.07 2.20 27.39
C SER A 826 5.90 1.00 27.84
N PHE A 827 5.65 0.51 29.04
CA PHE A 827 6.21 -0.71 29.58
C PHE A 827 5.05 -1.63 29.96
N ASN A 828 4.92 -2.73 29.25
CA ASN A 828 3.81 -3.65 29.31
C ASN A 828 4.15 -4.85 30.21
N PHE A 829 3.19 -5.30 31.02
CA PHE A 829 3.41 -6.36 31.99
C PHE A 829 2.27 -7.38 31.97
N TYR A 830 2.65 -8.66 32.02
CA TYR A 830 1.75 -9.77 32.31
C TYR A 830 2.10 -10.36 33.68
N LEU A 831 1.12 -10.47 34.56
CA LEU A 831 1.23 -11.11 35.87
C LEU A 831 0.88 -12.58 35.75
N LYS A 832 1.87 -13.45 36.01
CA LYS A 832 1.69 -14.91 35.92
C LYS A 832 0.79 -15.48 37.01
#